data_AF-A0A737IWP2-F1
#
_entry.id   AF-A0A737IWP2-F1
#
_cell.length_a   1.000
_cell.length_b   1.000
_cell.length_c   1.000
_cell.angle_alpha   90.00
_cell.angle_beta   90.00
_cell.angle_gamma   90.00
#
_symmetry.space_group_name_H-M   'P 1'
#
loop_
_entity.id
_entity.type
_entity.pdbx_description
1 polymer ?
#
loop_
_entity_poly.entity_id
_entity_poly.type
_entity_poly.pdbx_seq_one_letter_code
_entity_poly.pdbx_strand_id
1 'polypeptide(L)'
;MANIRNKISLPIIKRVQLFNFDLYTNTPDIDTTISKEVYCLIGANGLGKSTFLNTITYAITGAIPLIERSFLSAQDYYKNALKPSRTHDYYDGRISESLRSDARVLVELECNNNKIKLERYIFGDCKVSNLTIKENNKISNYSAPEVLSSTIDDIYKTKICEWSGLQDFSQYVFLFHFLMVFDESRHLLLWNDNILTNALYIAFGTDPSIAALTDKLQNEMEKESSRGRNAKFAARQLTQQIDELLKLIKNNHDNSSLTDSEIMEEHKKLKDNYVESQKRTQIKQLQKRELEIKCAELSSKYSALEVQYRKAFSSRLSNISHLTHHPIIKLSIEDNKCALCNSDGTDVSQRINAIISSEQCPLCMSNVSNKDNEDKQALQTLKDIDIDRNKIKHELDSTFTILERVTLELNIAENNEQAALDTMNSFENVNPDLKYLENIPDASYLGSEINNLKNQRDKLNRISKENYEKRDELREKLRIHEKTLKSNYNNYADSFVFRFRELAEEFIGMSVDVQLEHHKSKNNAGFGLTLKMNDKLRPTSDKLSESQRFFIDIALRMAITEFMCEGPATLLIDTPEGSLDIAYEARAGSMFSKYAKMNNFIIMTANLRSSYLVLRLAKQQKLDGMQIVKMTEWTNLTEVQKSEEVLFIDAYKQIEMAME
;
A
#
# COMPACT_ATOMS: atom_id res chain seq x y z
N MET A 1 16.07 18.71 -40.10
CA MET A 1 15.50 19.37 -38.91
C MET A 1 15.69 18.41 -37.76
N ALA A 2 16.49 18.79 -36.75
CA ALA A 2 16.61 17.96 -35.54
C ALA A 2 15.22 17.91 -34.90
N ASN A 3 14.63 16.72 -34.76
CA ASN A 3 13.39 16.54 -34.03
C ASN A 3 13.63 17.06 -32.60
N ILE A 4 13.02 18.19 -32.25
CA ILE A 4 13.01 18.68 -30.87
C ILE A 4 12.28 17.61 -30.07
N ARG A 5 13.00 17.02 -29.13
CA ARG A 5 12.49 15.95 -28.27
C ARG A 5 11.63 16.58 -27.19
N ASN A 6 10.39 16.12 -27.06
CA ASN A 6 9.55 16.47 -25.91
C ASN A 6 10.11 15.72 -24.69
N LYS A 7 10.82 16.44 -23.84
CA LYS A 7 11.18 15.95 -22.51
C LYS A 7 10.11 16.38 -21.51
N ILE A 8 9.98 15.61 -20.44
CA ILE A 8 9.03 15.89 -19.35
C ILE A 8 9.78 16.41 -18.13
N SER A 9 9.06 16.95 -17.16
CA SER A 9 9.64 17.32 -15.85
C SER A 9 8.97 16.51 -14.76
N LEU A 10 9.77 15.97 -13.84
CA LEU A 10 9.25 15.23 -12.68
C LEU A 10 9.50 16.06 -11.42
N PRO A 11 8.60 16.01 -10.43
CA PRO A 11 8.75 16.85 -9.25
C PRO A 11 9.87 16.36 -8.34
N ILE A 12 10.52 17.33 -7.70
CA ILE A 12 11.43 17.11 -6.59
C ILE A 12 10.64 17.19 -5.29
N ILE A 13 10.82 16.21 -4.41
CA ILE A 13 10.20 16.23 -3.08
C ILE A 13 11.09 17.06 -2.16
N LYS A 14 10.55 18.12 -1.56
CA LYS A 14 11.32 19.07 -0.72
C LYS A 14 11.02 18.97 0.76
N ARG A 15 9.80 18.57 1.13
CA ARG A 15 9.39 18.40 2.53
C ARG A 15 8.27 17.38 2.64
N VAL A 16 8.28 16.60 3.70
CA VAL A 16 7.25 15.63 4.05
C VAL A 16 6.86 15.86 5.51
N GLN A 17 5.57 15.97 5.77
CA GLN A 17 5.03 16.02 7.12
C GLN A 17 3.98 14.91 7.28
N LEU A 18 4.12 14.11 8.33
CA LEU A 18 3.16 13.09 8.72
C LEU A 18 2.51 13.54 10.02
N PHE A 19 1.20 13.36 10.15
CA PHE A 19 0.48 13.73 11.36
C PHE A 19 -0.29 12.54 11.90
N ASN A 20 -0.19 12.31 13.21
CA ASN A 20 -0.84 11.23 13.93
C ASN A 20 -0.45 9.81 13.46
N PHE A 21 0.83 9.59 13.17
CA PHE A 21 1.39 8.26 12.87
C PHE A 21 2.01 7.66 14.13
N ASP A 22 1.19 7.05 14.99
CA ASP A 22 1.63 6.51 16.28
C ASP A 22 2.50 5.25 16.21
N LEU A 23 2.67 4.66 15.02
CA LEU A 23 3.81 3.77 14.73
C LEU A 23 5.15 4.44 15.07
N TYR A 24 5.26 5.76 14.90
CA TYR A 24 6.38 6.57 15.32
C TYR A 24 6.17 7.07 16.76
N THR A 25 6.39 6.18 17.72
CA THR A 25 5.96 6.39 19.12
C THR A 25 6.55 7.62 19.80
N ASN A 26 7.72 8.11 19.37
CA ASN A 26 8.38 9.26 19.99
C ASN A 26 7.99 10.57 19.31
N THR A 27 7.81 10.53 17.99
CA THR A 27 7.37 11.69 17.19
C THR A 27 6.28 11.25 16.20
N PRO A 28 5.02 11.15 16.65
CA PRO A 28 3.90 10.79 15.76
C PRO A 28 3.66 11.81 14.65
N ASP A 29 4.06 13.07 14.91
CA ASP A 29 4.06 14.16 13.95
C ASP A 29 5.48 14.37 13.40
N ILE A 30 5.76 13.76 12.25
CA ILE A 30 7.06 13.85 11.57
C ILE A 30 7.08 15.11 10.72
N ASP A 31 8.17 15.85 10.76
CA ASP A 31 8.45 16.97 9.86
C ASP A 31 9.89 16.89 9.38
N THR A 32 10.07 16.58 8.09
CA THR A 32 11.39 16.37 7.52
C THR A 32 11.54 17.10 6.19
N THR A 33 12.64 17.83 6.04
CA THR A 33 13.02 18.52 4.82
C THR A 33 14.03 17.68 4.05
N ILE A 34 13.87 17.64 2.73
CA ILE A 34 14.79 16.95 1.83
C ILE A 34 15.67 18.03 1.21
N SER A 35 16.77 18.32 1.90
CA SER A 35 17.69 19.41 1.53
C SER A 35 18.85 18.97 0.63
N LYS A 36 19.20 17.68 0.66
CA LYS A 36 20.32 17.07 -0.06
C LYS A 36 19.85 16.06 -1.10
N GLU A 37 20.68 15.83 -2.12
CA GLU A 37 20.46 14.89 -3.22
C GLU A 37 20.24 13.47 -2.70
N VAL A 38 20.96 13.05 -1.65
CA VAL A 38 20.73 11.76 -0.99
C VAL A 38 20.09 11.98 0.39
N TYR A 39 18.81 11.61 0.51
CA TYR A 39 18.10 11.47 1.79
C TYR A 39 18.07 10.01 2.19
N CYS A 40 18.70 9.65 3.31
CA CYS A 40 18.73 8.28 3.80
C CYS A 40 18.01 8.17 5.15
N LEU A 41 16.86 7.49 5.15
CA LEU A 41 16.13 7.13 6.36
C LEU A 41 16.63 5.78 6.88
N ILE A 42 17.37 5.80 7.98
CA ILE A 42 18.06 4.62 8.49
C ILE A 42 17.35 4.12 9.75
N GLY A 43 16.98 2.84 9.75
CA GLY A 43 16.28 2.24 10.88
C GLY A 43 16.32 0.71 10.89
N ALA A 44 16.12 0.11 12.05
CA ALA A 44 15.96 -1.34 12.18
C ALA A 44 14.69 -1.84 11.46
N ASN A 45 14.58 -3.15 11.28
CA ASN A 45 13.38 -3.74 10.66
C ASN A 45 12.14 -3.53 11.55
N GLY A 46 11.00 -3.30 10.90
CA GLY A 46 9.72 -3.07 11.60
C GLY A 46 9.49 -1.65 12.13
N LEU A 47 10.44 -0.72 11.99
CA LEU A 47 10.28 0.67 12.49
C LEU A 47 9.42 1.58 11.59
N GLY A 48 8.91 1.08 10.45
CA GLY A 48 8.05 1.86 9.54
C GLY A 48 8.73 2.49 8.31
N LYS A 49 9.94 2.03 7.94
CA LYS A 49 10.68 2.50 6.74
C LYS A 49 9.81 2.52 5.47
N SER A 50 9.25 1.36 5.12
CA SER A 50 8.41 1.19 3.92
C SER A 50 7.09 1.95 4.06
N THR A 51 6.57 2.10 5.28
CA THR A 51 5.42 2.97 5.57
C THR A 51 5.73 4.41 5.15
N PHE A 52 6.87 4.98 5.55
CA PHE A 52 7.28 6.33 5.16
C PHE A 52 7.30 6.53 3.64
N LEU A 53 7.97 5.64 2.88
CA LEU A 53 8.03 5.74 1.42
C LEU A 53 6.63 5.63 0.77
N ASN A 54 5.83 4.65 1.19
CA ASN A 54 4.49 4.47 0.64
C ASN A 54 3.54 5.61 1.02
N THR A 55 3.76 6.28 2.16
CA THR A 55 3.02 7.48 2.54
C THR A 55 3.37 8.69 1.67
N ILE A 56 4.64 8.85 1.29
CA ILE A 56 5.03 9.86 0.30
C ILE A 56 4.36 9.56 -1.05
N THR A 57 4.44 8.31 -1.51
CA THR A 57 3.79 7.86 -2.74
C THR A 57 2.29 8.12 -2.73
N TYR A 58 1.60 7.78 -1.63
CA TYR A 58 0.18 8.04 -1.44
C TYR A 58 -0.15 9.53 -1.45
N ALA A 59 0.64 10.36 -0.77
CA ALA A 59 0.41 11.80 -0.75
C ALA A 59 0.39 12.37 -2.18
N ILE A 60 1.38 12.00 -2.98
CA ILE A 60 1.57 12.51 -4.33
C ILE A 60 0.51 11.95 -5.29
N THR A 61 0.27 10.64 -5.27
CA THR A 61 -0.55 9.97 -6.29
C THR A 61 -2.01 9.76 -5.89
N GLY A 62 -2.32 9.84 -4.59
CA GLY A 62 -3.59 9.42 -4.01
C GLY A 62 -3.76 7.90 -3.93
N ALA A 63 -2.75 7.11 -4.29
CA ALA A 63 -2.86 5.66 -4.43
C ALA A 63 -1.69 4.90 -3.77
N ILE A 64 -1.95 3.66 -3.36
CA ILE A 64 -0.92 2.73 -2.87
C ILE A 64 -0.59 1.73 -4.01
N PRO A 65 0.70 1.54 -4.39
CA PRO A 65 1.11 0.62 -5.47
C PRO A 65 0.50 -0.78 -5.36
N LEU A 66 0.06 -1.37 -6.48
CA LEU A 66 -0.54 -2.73 -6.52
C LEU A 66 0.55 -3.81 -6.54
N ILE A 67 0.40 -4.88 -5.75
CA ILE A 67 1.43 -5.94 -5.63
C ILE A 67 1.24 -7.06 -6.68
N GLU A 68 0.02 -7.50 -6.97
CA GLU A 68 -0.22 -8.77 -7.67
C GLU A 68 -0.90 -8.67 -9.04
N ARG A 69 -1.21 -7.47 -9.55
CA ARG A 69 -2.05 -7.31 -10.74
C ARG A 69 -1.25 -7.06 -12.02
N SER A 70 -1.63 -7.74 -13.10
CA SER A 70 -1.09 -7.51 -14.44
C SER A 70 -1.42 -6.11 -14.95
N PHE A 71 -0.40 -5.39 -15.44
CA PHE A 71 -0.57 -4.08 -16.06
C PHE A 71 -1.20 -4.20 -17.45
N LEU A 72 -2.33 -3.50 -17.66
CA LEU A 72 -3.04 -3.43 -18.95
C LEU A 72 -2.91 -2.04 -19.60
N SER A 73 -3.08 -0.97 -18.82
CA SER A 73 -2.85 0.41 -19.22
C SER A 73 -2.67 1.29 -17.98
N ALA A 74 -2.14 2.49 -18.17
CA ALA A 74 -2.01 3.47 -17.10
C ALA A 74 -3.37 3.81 -16.45
N GLN A 75 -4.43 3.95 -17.27
CA GLN A 75 -5.78 4.28 -16.80
C GLN A 75 -6.43 3.14 -15.99
N ASP A 76 -6.34 1.89 -16.47
CA ASP A 76 -6.85 0.74 -15.71
C ASP A 76 -6.07 0.57 -14.41
N TYR A 77 -4.73 0.68 -14.46
CA TYR A 77 -3.89 0.60 -13.27
C TYR A 77 -4.29 1.63 -12.22
N TYR A 78 -4.38 2.91 -12.61
CA TYR A 78 -4.74 4.00 -11.70
C TYR A 78 -6.13 3.80 -11.07
N LYS A 79 -7.13 3.42 -11.87
CA LYS A 79 -8.49 3.16 -11.36
C LYS A 79 -8.51 2.10 -10.27
N ASN A 80 -7.67 1.07 -10.38
CA ASN A 80 -7.61 -0.01 -9.40
C ASN A 80 -6.74 0.35 -8.19
N ALA A 81 -5.72 1.17 -8.37
CA ALA A 81 -4.85 1.63 -7.29
C ALA A 81 -5.52 2.69 -6.39
N LEU A 82 -6.45 3.50 -6.91
CA LEU A 82 -7.15 4.59 -6.22
C LEU A 82 -8.26 4.14 -5.25
N LYS A 83 -8.41 2.84 -4.96
CA LYS A 83 -9.52 2.37 -4.10
C LYS A 83 -9.28 2.77 -2.63
N PRO A 84 -10.18 3.52 -1.96
CA PRO A 84 -10.00 3.88 -0.55
C PRO A 84 -9.84 2.68 0.38
N SER A 85 -10.55 1.58 0.10
CA SER A 85 -10.40 0.34 0.85
C SER A 85 -8.95 -0.16 0.88
N ARG A 86 -8.22 -0.03 -0.24
CA ARG A 86 -6.82 -0.44 -0.32
C ARG A 86 -5.93 0.41 0.57
N THR A 87 -6.10 1.73 0.52
CA THR A 87 -5.38 2.66 1.39
C THR A 87 -5.68 2.32 2.86
N HIS A 88 -6.95 2.12 3.21
CA HIS A 88 -7.36 1.80 4.56
C HIS A 88 -6.75 0.48 5.05
N ASP A 89 -6.80 -0.57 4.21
CA ASP A 89 -6.23 -1.88 4.52
C ASP A 89 -4.70 -1.79 4.68
N TYR A 90 -4.01 -0.96 3.87
CA TYR A 90 -2.56 -0.75 4.01
C TYR A 90 -2.19 -0.08 5.34
N TYR A 91 -2.95 0.93 5.79
CA TYR A 91 -2.67 1.64 7.04
C TYR A 91 -3.31 0.99 8.27
N ASP A 92 -4.13 -0.05 8.10
CA ASP A 92 -4.68 -0.82 9.21
C ASP A 92 -3.55 -1.48 10.00
N GLY A 93 -3.58 -1.32 11.33
CA GLY A 93 -2.50 -1.76 12.22
C GLY A 93 -1.22 -0.91 12.20
N ARG A 94 -1.13 0.12 11.34
CA ARG A 94 -0.03 1.11 11.34
C ARG A 94 -0.41 2.43 12.00
N ILE A 95 -1.71 2.72 12.11
CA ILE A 95 -2.25 3.90 12.79
C ILE A 95 -3.36 3.40 13.74
N SER A 96 -3.32 3.79 15.01
CA SER A 96 -4.37 3.42 15.98
C SER A 96 -5.71 4.04 15.64
N GLU A 97 -6.76 3.36 16.10
CA GLU A 97 -8.15 3.73 15.86
C GLU A 97 -8.48 5.15 16.29
N SER A 98 -8.00 5.56 17.47
CA SER A 98 -8.23 6.90 18.03
C SER A 98 -7.68 8.04 17.17
N LEU A 99 -6.74 7.75 16.28
CA LEU A 99 -6.04 8.74 15.47
C LEU A 99 -6.47 8.74 13.99
N ARG A 100 -7.27 7.76 13.57
CA ARG A 100 -7.61 7.58 12.14
C ARG A 100 -8.32 8.78 11.53
N SER A 101 -9.22 9.44 12.27
CA SER A 101 -9.97 10.61 11.76
C SER A 101 -9.07 11.77 11.38
N ASP A 102 -7.95 11.94 12.10
CA ASP A 102 -7.07 13.10 11.97
C ASP A 102 -5.72 12.74 11.32
N ALA A 103 -5.50 11.47 10.98
CA ALA A 103 -4.28 11.03 10.33
C ALA A 103 -4.18 11.58 8.91
N ARG A 104 -3.10 12.30 8.63
CA ARG A 104 -2.90 13.00 7.37
C ARG A 104 -1.43 13.12 7.00
N VAL A 105 -1.19 13.34 5.72
CA VAL A 105 0.14 13.57 5.16
C VAL A 105 0.14 14.87 4.37
N LEU A 106 1.23 15.61 4.47
CA LEU A 106 1.53 16.79 3.69
C LEU A 106 2.84 16.62 2.95
N VAL A 107 2.89 17.01 1.68
CA VAL A 107 4.11 17.00 0.88
C VAL A 107 4.29 18.34 0.15
N GLU A 108 5.52 18.85 0.14
CA GLU A 108 5.95 19.96 -0.71
C GLU A 108 6.75 19.42 -1.90
N LEU A 109 6.26 19.71 -3.10
CA LEU A 109 6.85 19.37 -4.38
C LEU A 109 7.37 20.63 -5.08
N GLU A 110 8.46 20.50 -5.81
CA GLU A 110 9.01 21.53 -6.67
C GLU A 110 9.14 21.01 -8.11
N CYS A 111 8.63 21.76 -9.08
CA CYS A 111 8.68 21.43 -10.50
C CYS A 111 8.93 22.72 -11.31
N ASN A 112 10.03 22.79 -12.08
CA ASN A 112 10.35 23.93 -12.94
C ASN A 112 10.26 25.30 -12.25
N ASN A 113 10.84 25.43 -11.04
CA ASN A 113 10.79 26.61 -10.16
C ASN A 113 9.42 26.94 -9.53
N ASN A 114 8.39 26.18 -9.86
CA ASN A 114 7.08 26.28 -9.22
C ASN A 114 7.00 25.30 -8.04
N LYS A 115 6.14 25.60 -7.06
CA LYS A 115 5.96 24.77 -5.88
C LYS A 115 4.51 24.40 -5.68
N ILE A 116 4.26 23.15 -5.30
CA ILE A 116 2.95 22.66 -4.86
C ILE A 116 3.11 22.09 -3.46
N LYS A 117 2.27 22.56 -2.53
CA LYS A 117 2.07 21.94 -1.22
C LYS A 117 0.71 21.27 -1.25
N LEU A 118 0.63 19.99 -0.91
CA LEU A 118 -0.63 19.25 -0.91
C LEU A 118 -0.78 18.46 0.39
N GLU A 119 -2.01 18.36 0.86
CA GLU A 119 -2.40 17.61 2.06
C GLU A 119 -3.47 16.57 1.70
N ARG A 120 -3.36 15.36 2.26
CA ARG A 120 -4.35 14.29 2.13
C ARG A 120 -4.60 13.63 3.48
N TYR A 121 -5.85 13.33 3.78
CA TYR A 121 -6.20 12.44 4.89
C TYR A 121 -5.94 10.98 4.50
N ILE A 122 -5.46 10.18 5.44
CA ILE A 122 -5.10 8.78 5.21
C ILE A 122 -6.36 7.91 5.06
N PHE A 123 -7.35 8.13 5.93
CA PHE A 123 -8.62 7.39 5.93
C PHE A 123 -9.77 8.18 5.29
N GLY A 124 -9.44 9.03 4.31
CA GLY A 124 -10.39 9.84 3.54
C GLY A 124 -10.78 9.21 2.20
N ASP A 125 -11.32 10.02 1.29
CA ASP A 125 -11.74 9.61 -0.07
C ASP A 125 -10.59 9.57 -1.10
N CYS A 126 -9.35 9.51 -0.62
CA CYS A 126 -8.12 9.59 -1.41
C CYS A 126 -8.01 10.87 -2.25
N LYS A 127 -8.65 12.00 -1.87
CA LYS A 127 -8.53 13.31 -2.54
C LYS A 127 -7.67 14.29 -1.76
N VAL A 128 -7.22 15.35 -2.45
CA VAL A 128 -6.49 16.46 -1.82
C VAL A 128 -7.46 17.28 -0.96
N SER A 129 -7.12 17.48 0.31
CA SER A 129 -7.88 18.33 1.24
C SER A 129 -7.43 19.78 1.16
N ASN A 130 -6.11 20.02 1.17
CA ASN A 130 -5.51 21.35 1.07
C ASN A 130 -4.46 21.40 -0.02
N LEU A 131 -4.47 22.47 -0.82
CA LEU A 131 -3.56 22.69 -1.93
C LEU A 131 -3.06 24.14 -1.93
N THR A 132 -1.75 24.32 -1.91
CA THR A 132 -1.09 25.60 -2.17
C THR A 132 -0.25 25.49 -3.44
N ILE A 133 -0.48 26.38 -4.39
CA ILE A 133 0.28 26.48 -5.64
C ILE A 133 1.04 27.80 -5.63
N LYS A 134 2.36 27.74 -5.83
CA LYS A 134 3.22 28.90 -6.04
C LYS A 134 3.80 28.87 -7.45
N GLU A 135 3.36 29.79 -8.29
CA GLU A 135 3.78 29.91 -9.69
C GLU A 135 4.03 31.39 -10.01
N ASN A 136 5.18 31.71 -10.61
CA ASN A 136 5.52 33.09 -11.01
C ASN A 136 5.30 34.14 -9.90
N ASN A 137 5.71 33.83 -8.67
CA ASN A 137 5.51 34.62 -7.45
C ASN A 137 4.05 34.86 -7.02
N LYS A 138 3.06 34.24 -7.66
CA LYS A 138 1.67 34.20 -7.18
C LYS A 138 1.47 32.96 -6.31
N ILE A 139 0.69 33.11 -5.24
CA ILE A 139 0.31 32.02 -4.34
C ILE A 139 -1.20 31.86 -4.40
N SER A 140 -1.66 30.65 -4.69
CA SER A 140 -3.08 30.27 -4.69
C SER A 140 -3.29 29.18 -3.65
N ASN A 141 -4.26 29.38 -2.74
CA ASN A 141 -4.60 28.43 -1.69
C ASN A 141 -6.02 27.93 -1.88
N TYR A 142 -6.20 26.62 -1.71
CA TYR A 142 -7.49 25.93 -1.78
C TYR A 142 -7.57 25.00 -0.57
N SER A 143 -8.66 25.07 0.18
CA SER A 143 -8.86 24.30 1.41
C SER A 143 -10.29 23.77 1.46
N ALA A 144 -10.45 22.51 1.83
CA ALA A 144 -11.75 22.01 2.25
C ALA A 144 -12.12 22.59 3.63
N PRO A 145 -13.42 22.83 3.94
CA PRO A 145 -14.60 22.57 3.11
C PRO A 145 -14.98 23.74 2.19
N GLU A 146 -14.25 24.87 2.19
CA GLU A 146 -14.57 26.06 1.39
C GLU A 146 -14.63 25.75 -0.10
N VAL A 147 -13.73 24.88 -0.57
CA VAL A 147 -13.74 24.30 -1.91
C VAL A 147 -13.93 22.80 -1.80
N LEU A 148 -14.80 22.23 -2.63
CA LEU A 148 -15.06 20.80 -2.65
C LEU A 148 -13.75 20.03 -2.95
N SER A 149 -13.42 19.02 -2.16
CA SER A 149 -12.17 18.26 -2.31
C SER A 149 -11.98 17.65 -3.71
N SER A 150 -13.05 17.30 -4.43
CA SER A 150 -12.93 16.87 -5.83
C SER A 150 -12.44 17.98 -6.75
N THR A 151 -12.90 19.20 -6.56
CA THR A 151 -12.41 20.35 -7.32
C THR A 151 -10.94 20.65 -7.00
N ILE A 152 -10.53 20.55 -5.73
CA ILE A 152 -9.13 20.73 -5.32
C ILE A 152 -8.25 19.65 -5.96
N ASP A 153 -8.68 18.40 -5.91
CA ASP A 153 -7.97 17.26 -6.49
C ASP A 153 -7.87 17.37 -8.02
N ASP A 154 -8.91 17.84 -8.71
CA ASP A 154 -8.89 18.11 -10.15
C ASP A 154 -7.94 19.27 -10.53
N ILE A 155 -7.89 20.34 -9.72
CA ILE A 155 -6.92 21.44 -9.89
C ILE A 155 -5.49 20.89 -9.75
N TYR A 156 -5.22 20.10 -8.71
CA TYR A 156 -3.91 19.49 -8.50
C TYR A 156 -3.50 18.61 -9.69
N LYS A 157 -4.36 17.66 -10.09
CA LYS A 157 -4.09 16.75 -11.21
C LYS A 157 -3.82 17.48 -12.50
N THR A 158 -4.63 18.51 -12.80
CA THR A 158 -4.45 19.33 -14.01
C THR A 158 -3.11 20.05 -13.99
N LYS A 159 -2.78 20.70 -12.86
CA LYS A 159 -1.56 21.50 -12.72
C LYS A 159 -0.28 20.66 -12.74
N ILE A 160 -0.28 19.50 -12.07
CA ILE A 160 0.91 18.63 -12.09
C ILE A 160 1.13 17.99 -13.46
N CYS A 161 0.07 17.67 -14.22
CA CYS A 161 0.20 17.18 -15.59
C CYS A 161 0.73 18.29 -16.53
N GLU A 162 0.22 19.52 -16.39
CA GLU A 162 0.71 20.68 -17.13
C GLU A 162 2.21 20.91 -16.90
N TRP A 163 2.64 20.96 -15.64
CA TRP A 163 4.04 21.22 -15.30
C TRP A 163 4.97 20.06 -15.62
N SER A 164 4.47 18.82 -15.57
CA SER A 164 5.25 17.65 -15.96
C SER A 164 5.28 17.44 -17.47
N GLY A 165 4.38 18.04 -18.24
CA GLY A 165 4.25 17.80 -19.68
C GLY A 165 3.63 16.44 -20.01
N LEU A 166 2.85 15.86 -19.09
CA LEU A 166 2.16 14.57 -19.28
C LEU A 166 0.74 14.77 -19.78
N GLN A 167 0.20 13.78 -20.50
CA GLN A 167 -1.12 13.87 -21.10
C GLN A 167 -2.25 13.79 -20.06
N ASP A 168 -2.10 12.90 -19.08
CA ASP A 168 -3.08 12.70 -18.02
C ASP A 168 -2.44 12.22 -16.71
N PHE A 169 -3.21 12.32 -15.63
CA PHE A 169 -2.71 11.97 -14.30
C PHE A 169 -2.46 10.46 -14.14
N SER A 170 -3.06 9.61 -14.98
CA SER A 170 -2.80 8.17 -14.93
C SER A 170 -1.39 7.85 -15.42
N GLN A 171 -0.87 8.58 -16.41
CA GLN A 171 0.55 8.52 -16.81
C GLN A 171 1.47 8.99 -15.69
N TYR A 172 1.09 10.04 -14.98
CA TYR A 172 1.87 10.54 -13.83
C TYR A 172 1.96 9.48 -12.73
N VAL A 173 0.84 8.86 -12.35
CA VAL A 173 0.83 7.76 -11.37
C VAL A 173 1.62 6.54 -11.87
N PHE A 174 1.51 6.21 -13.16
CA PHE A 174 2.28 5.13 -13.77
C PHE A 174 3.80 5.36 -13.63
N LEU A 175 4.30 6.54 -14.03
CA LEU A 175 5.71 6.88 -13.90
C LEU A 175 6.16 6.86 -12.43
N PHE A 176 5.33 7.39 -11.52
CA PHE A 176 5.69 7.41 -10.11
C PHE A 176 5.80 5.97 -9.55
N HIS A 177 4.79 5.12 -9.77
CA HIS A 177 4.75 3.77 -9.20
C HIS A 177 5.73 2.78 -9.87
N PHE A 178 6.00 2.91 -11.17
CA PHE A 178 6.80 1.93 -11.93
C PHE A 178 8.18 2.42 -12.36
N LEU A 179 8.48 3.71 -12.24
CA LEU A 179 9.79 4.26 -12.58
C LEU A 179 10.45 4.91 -11.35
N MET A 180 9.74 5.82 -10.67
CA MET A 180 10.28 6.61 -9.55
C MET A 180 10.26 5.91 -8.20
N VAL A 181 9.54 4.79 -8.05
CA VAL A 181 9.48 4.04 -6.79
C VAL A 181 9.98 2.62 -7.03
N PHE A 182 10.96 2.21 -6.23
CA PHE A 182 11.37 0.82 -6.06
C PHE A 182 11.04 0.42 -4.63
N ASP A 183 9.90 -0.23 -4.41
CA ASP A 183 9.37 -0.61 -3.10
C ASP A 183 9.45 -2.14 -2.86
N GLU A 184 8.87 -2.60 -1.75
CA GLU A 184 8.82 -4.02 -1.38
C GLU A 184 8.08 -4.90 -2.40
N SER A 185 7.24 -4.33 -3.28
CA SER A 185 6.53 -5.10 -4.31
C SER A 185 7.48 -5.69 -5.36
N ARG A 186 8.69 -5.11 -5.49
CA ARG A 186 9.79 -5.63 -6.33
C ARG A 186 9.39 -5.84 -7.80
N HIS A 187 8.47 -5.02 -8.31
CA HIS A 187 8.13 -5.02 -9.74
C HIS A 187 9.34 -4.68 -10.59
N LEU A 188 9.72 -5.57 -11.51
CA LEU A 188 10.88 -5.36 -12.38
C LEU A 188 10.43 -4.81 -13.73
N LEU A 189 10.81 -3.56 -14.01
CA LEU A 189 10.50 -2.88 -15.26
C LEU A 189 11.12 -3.59 -16.47
N LEU A 190 12.39 -4.01 -16.37
CA LEU A 190 13.16 -4.60 -17.48
C LEU A 190 12.53 -5.88 -18.05
N TRP A 191 11.85 -6.67 -17.21
CA TRP A 191 11.27 -7.97 -17.59
C TRP A 191 9.74 -7.94 -17.66
N ASN A 192 9.13 -6.75 -17.72
CA ASN A 192 7.70 -6.60 -17.96
C ASN A 192 7.47 -5.77 -19.23
N ASP A 193 7.34 -6.46 -20.37
CA ASP A 193 7.23 -5.84 -21.69
C ASP A 193 6.09 -4.81 -21.78
N ASN A 194 4.97 -5.02 -21.09
CA ASN A 194 3.83 -4.09 -21.11
C ASN A 194 4.18 -2.77 -20.40
N ILE A 195 4.74 -2.85 -19.20
CA ILE A 195 5.15 -1.67 -18.43
C ILE A 195 6.33 -0.98 -19.15
N LEU A 196 7.32 -1.75 -19.59
CA LEU A 196 8.49 -1.26 -20.31
C LEU A 196 8.09 -0.55 -21.60
N THR A 197 7.21 -1.14 -22.41
CA THR A 197 6.71 -0.53 -23.65
C THR A 197 6.10 0.84 -23.37
N ASN A 198 5.27 0.95 -22.34
CA ASN A 198 4.65 2.22 -21.97
C ASN A 198 5.71 3.25 -21.54
N ALA A 199 6.65 2.86 -20.67
CA ALA A 199 7.77 3.71 -20.26
C ALA A 199 8.63 4.17 -21.45
N LEU A 200 8.89 3.28 -22.42
CA LEU A 200 9.63 3.61 -23.64
C LEU A 200 8.86 4.59 -24.52
N TYR A 201 7.53 4.47 -24.64
CA TYR A 201 6.73 5.46 -25.38
C TYR A 201 6.78 6.85 -24.74
N ILE A 202 6.79 6.95 -23.41
CA ILE A 202 6.94 8.25 -22.75
C ILE A 202 8.38 8.78 -22.92
N ALA A 203 9.40 7.92 -22.79
CA ALA A 203 10.80 8.34 -22.84
C ALA A 203 11.33 8.65 -24.26
N PHE A 204 10.96 7.84 -25.26
CA PHE A 204 11.46 7.90 -26.64
C PHE A 204 10.39 8.30 -27.66
N GLY A 205 9.12 8.38 -27.26
CA GLY A 205 8.06 8.87 -28.13
C GLY A 205 8.23 10.35 -28.46
N THR A 206 7.49 10.81 -29.47
CA THR A 206 7.47 12.24 -29.84
C THR A 206 6.53 13.05 -28.97
N ASP A 207 5.49 12.43 -28.38
CA ASP A 207 4.46 13.06 -27.57
C ASP A 207 3.89 12.03 -26.56
N PRO A 208 3.78 12.35 -25.25
CA PRO A 208 3.11 11.50 -24.27
C PRO A 208 1.69 11.07 -24.65
N SER A 209 0.98 11.83 -25.49
CA SER A 209 -0.33 11.44 -26.02
C SER A 209 -0.28 10.14 -26.83
N ILE A 210 0.86 9.85 -27.47
CA ILE A 210 1.07 8.62 -28.25
C ILE A 210 1.08 7.41 -27.33
N ALA A 211 1.67 7.49 -26.14
CA ALA A 211 1.68 6.39 -25.17
C ALA A 211 0.24 5.99 -24.80
N ALA A 212 -0.63 6.97 -24.53
CA ALA A 212 -2.04 6.73 -24.22
C ALA A 212 -2.81 6.18 -25.43
N LEU A 213 -2.50 6.65 -26.64
CA LEU A 213 -3.10 6.12 -27.87
C LEU A 213 -2.68 4.67 -28.13
N THR A 214 -1.40 4.34 -27.98
CA THR A 214 -0.88 2.99 -28.21
C THR A 214 -1.39 2.00 -27.19
N ASP A 215 -1.54 2.41 -25.92
CA ASP A 215 -2.21 1.61 -24.90
C ASP A 215 -3.65 1.28 -25.30
N LYS A 216 -4.41 2.27 -25.77
CA LYS A 216 -5.80 2.07 -26.23
C LYS A 216 -5.87 1.11 -27.43
N LEU A 217 -5.03 1.34 -28.43
CA LEU A 217 -4.95 0.49 -29.62
C LEU A 217 -4.55 -0.95 -29.27
N GLN A 218 -3.60 -1.15 -28.36
CA GLN A 218 -3.17 -2.47 -27.91
C GLN A 218 -4.30 -3.19 -27.16
N ASN A 219 -4.96 -2.50 -26.23
CA ASN A 219 -6.09 -3.06 -25.49
C ASN A 219 -7.27 -3.42 -26.40
N GLU A 220 -7.61 -2.59 -27.38
CA GLU A 220 -8.64 -2.88 -28.37
C GLU A 220 -8.25 -4.07 -29.26
N MET A 221 -6.99 -4.11 -29.71
CA MET A 221 -6.46 -5.23 -30.50
C MET A 221 -6.53 -6.55 -29.73
N GLU A 222 -6.16 -6.57 -28.45
CA GLU A 222 -6.26 -7.75 -27.59
C GLU A 222 -7.70 -8.20 -27.37
N LYS A 223 -8.64 -7.25 -27.17
CA LYS A 223 -10.08 -7.53 -27.07
C LYS A 223 -10.62 -8.16 -28.34
N GLU A 224 -10.33 -7.59 -29.51
CA GLU A 224 -10.78 -8.13 -30.80
C GLU A 224 -10.13 -9.49 -31.10
N SER A 225 -8.86 -9.68 -30.74
CA SER A 225 -8.19 -10.99 -30.83
C SER A 225 -8.84 -12.04 -29.93
N SER A 226 -9.25 -11.66 -28.71
CA SER A 226 -9.98 -12.53 -27.80
C SER A 226 -11.36 -12.89 -28.36
N ARG A 227 -12.17 -11.90 -28.77
CA ARG A 227 -13.48 -12.10 -29.41
C ARG A 227 -13.38 -13.00 -30.64
N GLY A 228 -12.37 -12.80 -31.48
CA GLY A 228 -12.12 -13.64 -32.66
C GLY A 228 -11.79 -15.09 -32.30
N ARG A 229 -10.97 -15.31 -31.26
CA ARG A 229 -10.62 -16.65 -30.74
C ARG A 229 -11.84 -17.35 -30.16
N ASN A 230 -12.63 -16.65 -29.36
CA ASN A 230 -13.79 -17.25 -28.70
C ASN A 230 -14.89 -17.60 -29.72
N ALA A 231 -15.19 -16.70 -30.67
CA ALA A 231 -16.12 -16.99 -31.77
C ALA A 231 -15.66 -18.19 -32.62
N LYS A 232 -14.35 -18.31 -32.89
CA LYS A 232 -13.78 -19.47 -33.60
C LYS A 232 -13.90 -20.76 -32.80
N PHE A 233 -13.67 -20.68 -31.49
CA PHE A 233 -13.81 -21.81 -30.58
C PHE A 233 -15.26 -22.27 -30.50
N ALA A 234 -16.22 -21.35 -30.32
CA ALA A 234 -17.65 -21.64 -30.34
C ALA A 234 -18.09 -22.24 -31.69
N ALA A 235 -17.63 -21.71 -32.83
CA ALA A 235 -17.89 -22.30 -34.14
C ALA A 235 -17.33 -23.72 -34.27
N ARG A 236 -16.15 -23.99 -33.69
CA ARG A 236 -15.58 -25.35 -33.63
C ARG A 236 -16.42 -26.28 -32.76
N GLN A 237 -16.94 -25.79 -31.63
CA GLN A 237 -17.83 -26.57 -30.78
C GLN A 237 -19.15 -26.87 -31.50
N LEU A 238 -19.76 -25.91 -32.19
CA LEU A 238 -20.94 -26.18 -33.04
C LEU A 238 -20.62 -27.17 -34.17
N THR A 239 -19.40 -27.11 -34.74
CA THR A 239 -18.96 -28.10 -35.74
C THR A 239 -18.93 -29.50 -35.15
N GLN A 240 -18.39 -29.64 -33.93
CA GLN A 240 -18.41 -30.90 -33.19
C GLN A 240 -19.83 -31.35 -32.86
N GLN A 241 -20.73 -30.45 -32.44
CA GLN A 241 -22.14 -30.75 -32.14
C GLN A 241 -22.87 -31.23 -33.39
N ILE A 242 -22.66 -30.57 -34.53
CA ILE A 242 -23.23 -30.96 -35.82
C ILE A 242 -22.71 -32.35 -36.22
N ASP A 243 -21.40 -32.59 -36.10
CA ASP A 243 -20.80 -33.89 -36.42
C ASP A 243 -21.29 -35.00 -35.47
N GLU A 244 -21.55 -34.69 -34.20
CA GLU A 244 -22.14 -35.59 -33.20
C GLU A 244 -23.61 -35.88 -33.48
N LEU A 245 -24.43 -34.87 -33.79
CA LEU A 245 -25.84 -35.04 -34.18
C LEU A 245 -25.97 -35.87 -35.48
N LEU A 246 -25.06 -35.68 -36.44
CA LEU A 246 -25.00 -36.49 -37.66
C LEU A 246 -24.58 -37.94 -37.37
N LYS A 247 -23.80 -38.20 -36.32
CA LYS A 247 -23.44 -39.54 -35.85
C LYS A 247 -24.57 -40.21 -35.06
N LEU A 248 -25.31 -39.45 -34.23
CA LEU A 248 -26.47 -39.91 -33.45
C LEU A 248 -27.65 -40.39 -34.32
N ILE A 249 -27.81 -39.81 -35.52
CA ILE A 249 -28.78 -40.28 -36.55
C ILE A 249 -28.45 -41.71 -37.06
N LYS A 250 -27.23 -42.22 -36.83
CA LYS A 250 -26.74 -43.48 -37.42
C LYS A 250 -26.60 -44.67 -36.48
N ASN A 251 -26.64 -44.50 -35.15
CA ASN A 251 -26.67 -45.61 -34.19
C ASN A 251 -27.07 -45.09 -32.80
N ASN A 252 -28.03 -45.78 -32.17
CA ASN A 252 -28.43 -45.54 -30.80
C ASN A 252 -27.29 -45.76 -29.79
N HIS A 253 -27.37 -44.97 -28.72
CA HIS A 253 -26.67 -44.99 -27.44
C HIS A 253 -25.30 -44.30 -27.29
N ASP A 254 -25.41 -43.19 -26.54
CA ASP A 254 -24.58 -42.69 -25.44
C ASP A 254 -23.44 -41.67 -25.70
N ASN A 255 -23.76 -40.44 -25.22
CA ASN A 255 -22.99 -39.45 -24.46
C ASN A 255 -21.71 -38.84 -25.09
N SER A 256 -21.42 -37.55 -25.00
CA SER A 256 -21.93 -36.43 -24.19
C SER A 256 -21.38 -35.11 -24.75
N SER A 257 -22.05 -34.02 -24.40
CA SER A 257 -22.12 -32.70 -25.02
C SER A 257 -20.94 -31.73 -24.80
N LEU A 258 -21.09 -30.61 -25.49
CA LEU A 258 -20.18 -29.49 -25.75
C LEU A 258 -20.51 -28.23 -24.92
N THR A 259 -19.73 -27.17 -25.20
CA THR A 259 -19.95 -25.71 -24.93
C THR A 259 -19.69 -25.18 -23.52
N ASP A 260 -18.54 -24.52 -23.30
CA ASP A 260 -18.13 -24.03 -21.96
C ASP A 260 -17.24 -22.76 -21.93
N SER A 261 -16.43 -22.43 -22.94
CA SER A 261 -15.29 -21.51 -22.70
C SER A 261 -15.61 -20.02 -22.47
N GLU A 262 -16.73 -19.48 -22.97
CA GLU A 262 -17.09 -18.05 -22.78
C GLU A 262 -17.88 -17.83 -21.49
N ILE A 263 -18.80 -18.76 -21.19
CA ILE A 263 -19.52 -18.83 -19.91
C ILE A 263 -18.51 -19.10 -18.78
N MET A 264 -17.51 -19.96 -19.00
CA MET A 264 -16.42 -20.20 -18.04
C MET A 264 -15.53 -18.99 -17.78
N GLU A 265 -15.27 -18.11 -18.76
CA GLU A 265 -14.39 -16.96 -18.55
C GLU A 265 -15.10 -15.83 -17.78
N GLU A 266 -16.39 -15.61 -18.06
CA GLU A 266 -17.23 -14.68 -17.29
C GLU A 266 -17.55 -15.25 -15.90
N HIS A 267 -17.84 -16.56 -15.80
CA HIS A 267 -17.94 -17.28 -14.53
C HIS A 267 -16.63 -17.21 -13.75
N LYS A 268 -15.47 -17.34 -14.40
CA LYS A 268 -14.16 -17.19 -13.74
C LYS A 268 -13.96 -15.79 -13.17
N LYS A 269 -14.34 -14.72 -13.89
CA LYS A 269 -14.26 -13.34 -13.36
C LYS A 269 -15.20 -13.11 -12.18
N LEU A 270 -16.44 -13.60 -12.28
CA LEU A 270 -17.42 -13.53 -11.19
C LEU A 270 -16.96 -14.34 -9.98
N LYS A 271 -16.37 -15.52 -10.22
CA LYS A 271 -15.78 -16.40 -9.21
C LYS A 271 -14.54 -15.79 -8.58
N ASP A 272 -13.64 -15.16 -9.34
CA ASP A 272 -12.46 -14.48 -8.83
C ASP A 272 -12.88 -13.29 -7.93
N ASN A 273 -13.90 -12.52 -8.33
CA ASN A 273 -14.47 -11.44 -7.53
C ASN A 273 -15.18 -11.95 -6.26
N TYR A 274 -15.90 -13.08 -6.36
CA TYR A 274 -16.50 -13.75 -5.20
C TYR A 274 -15.42 -14.28 -4.25
N VAL A 275 -14.36 -14.91 -4.76
CA VAL A 275 -13.22 -15.40 -3.97
C VAL A 275 -12.48 -14.25 -3.29
N GLU A 276 -12.29 -13.11 -3.96
CA GLU A 276 -11.69 -11.91 -3.36
C GLU A 276 -12.57 -11.35 -2.23
N SER A 277 -13.88 -11.21 -2.50
CA SER A 277 -14.85 -10.76 -1.49
C SER A 277 -14.92 -11.73 -0.30
N GLN A 278 -14.95 -13.03 -0.55
CA GLN A 278 -14.97 -14.08 0.46
C GLN A 278 -13.69 -14.08 1.31
N LYS A 279 -12.50 -13.98 0.68
CA LYS A 279 -11.23 -13.84 1.42
C LYS A 279 -11.27 -12.62 2.34
N ARG A 280 -11.80 -11.50 1.85
CA ARG A 280 -11.93 -10.28 2.66
C ARG A 280 -12.89 -10.48 3.85
N THR A 281 -14.04 -11.11 3.64
CA THR A 281 -14.97 -11.48 4.72
C THR A 281 -14.28 -12.40 5.72
N GLN A 282 -13.57 -13.43 5.28
CA GLN A 282 -12.82 -14.35 6.16
C GLN A 282 -11.78 -13.63 7.00
N ILE A 283 -11.00 -12.73 6.40
CA ILE A 283 -10.02 -11.90 7.13
C ILE A 283 -10.73 -11.06 8.18
N LYS A 284 -11.83 -10.39 7.83
CA LYS A 284 -12.60 -9.56 8.79
C LYS A 284 -13.26 -10.39 9.88
N GLN A 285 -13.74 -11.61 9.59
CA GLN A 285 -14.25 -12.56 10.59
C GLN A 285 -13.15 -13.02 11.54
N LEU A 286 -11.94 -13.30 11.04
CA LEU A 286 -10.79 -13.65 11.88
C LEU A 286 -10.41 -12.48 12.79
N GLN A 287 -10.27 -11.27 12.23
CA GLN A 287 -10.00 -10.05 13.00
C GLN A 287 -11.06 -9.83 14.09
N LYS A 288 -12.34 -9.99 13.76
CA LYS A 288 -13.43 -9.89 14.74
C LYS A 288 -13.27 -10.91 15.88
N ARG A 289 -13.01 -12.19 15.55
CA ARG A 289 -12.82 -13.24 16.55
C ARG A 289 -11.62 -12.97 17.46
N GLU A 290 -10.50 -12.50 16.90
CA GLU A 290 -9.33 -12.12 17.68
C GLU A 290 -9.64 -11.00 18.66
N LEU A 291 -10.39 -9.97 18.21
CA LEU A 291 -10.85 -8.88 19.08
C LEU A 291 -11.83 -9.34 20.14
N GLU A 292 -12.77 -10.24 19.82
CA GLU A 292 -13.70 -10.83 20.79
C GLU A 292 -12.97 -11.61 21.88
N ILE A 293 -11.95 -12.40 21.50
CA ILE A 293 -11.07 -13.10 22.45
C ILE A 293 -10.34 -12.08 23.33
N LYS A 294 -9.74 -11.04 22.72
CA LYS A 294 -9.03 -9.99 23.46
C LYS A 294 -9.96 -9.26 24.44
N CYS A 295 -11.19 -8.94 24.04
CA CYS A 295 -12.20 -8.34 24.91
C CYS A 295 -12.55 -9.27 26.09
N ALA A 296 -12.72 -10.57 25.84
CA ALA A 296 -13.00 -11.55 26.89
C ALA A 296 -11.82 -11.66 27.88
N GLU A 297 -10.58 -11.69 27.40
CA GLU A 297 -9.39 -11.70 28.23
C GLU A 297 -9.27 -10.43 29.09
N LEU A 298 -9.41 -9.25 28.49
CA LEU A 298 -9.36 -7.97 29.21
C LEU A 298 -10.49 -7.86 30.24
N SER A 299 -11.70 -8.29 29.88
CA SER A 299 -12.85 -8.32 30.81
C SER A 299 -12.62 -9.25 31.99
N SER A 300 -12.01 -10.42 31.75
CA SER A 300 -11.63 -11.36 32.80
C SER A 300 -10.56 -10.77 33.72
N LYS A 301 -9.52 -10.12 33.16
CA LYS A 301 -8.47 -9.46 33.94
C LYS A 301 -9.04 -8.31 34.78
N TYR A 302 -9.92 -7.50 34.20
CA TYR A 302 -10.60 -6.41 34.92
C TYR A 302 -11.43 -6.94 36.09
N SER A 303 -12.21 -8.00 35.85
CA SER A 303 -13.02 -8.66 36.89
C SER A 303 -12.16 -9.26 38.01
N ALA A 304 -11.01 -9.86 37.66
CA ALA A 304 -10.06 -10.37 38.66
C ALA A 304 -9.48 -9.24 39.52
N LEU A 305 -9.13 -8.10 38.92
CA LEU A 305 -8.69 -6.92 39.66
C LEU A 305 -9.81 -6.33 40.53
N GLU A 306 -11.07 -6.36 40.10
CA GLU A 306 -12.19 -5.95 40.96
C GLU A 306 -12.31 -6.82 42.20
N VAL A 307 -12.17 -8.15 42.06
CA VAL A 307 -12.20 -9.07 43.21
C VAL A 307 -11.02 -8.81 44.14
N GLN A 308 -9.82 -8.61 43.59
CA GLN A 308 -8.64 -8.25 44.38
C GLN A 308 -8.82 -6.92 45.10
N TYR A 309 -9.34 -5.91 44.43
CA TYR A 309 -9.65 -4.61 45.00
C TYR A 309 -10.63 -4.75 46.16
N ARG A 310 -11.76 -5.44 45.95
CA ARG A 310 -12.76 -5.69 47.01
C ARG A 310 -12.14 -6.43 48.20
N LYS A 311 -11.31 -7.45 47.96
CA LYS A 311 -10.62 -8.19 49.02
C LYS A 311 -9.64 -7.31 49.79
N ALA A 312 -8.81 -6.52 49.10
CA ALA A 312 -7.87 -5.58 49.71
C ALA A 312 -8.60 -4.50 50.51
N PHE A 313 -9.70 -3.97 49.96
CA PHE A 313 -10.53 -2.96 50.60
C PHE A 313 -11.22 -3.51 51.85
N SER A 314 -11.85 -4.69 51.77
CA SER A 314 -12.47 -5.36 52.92
C SER A 314 -11.44 -5.72 54.00
N SER A 315 -10.28 -6.25 53.61
CA SER A 315 -9.18 -6.56 54.54
C SER A 315 -8.67 -5.32 55.26
N ARG A 316 -8.55 -4.20 54.53
CA ARG A 316 -8.21 -2.91 55.11
C ARG A 316 -9.30 -2.47 56.09
N LEU A 317 -10.57 -2.57 55.71
CA LEU A 317 -11.72 -2.18 56.53
C LEU A 317 -11.81 -2.98 57.85
N SER A 318 -11.47 -4.27 57.82
CA SER A 318 -11.45 -5.13 59.01
C SER A 318 -10.27 -4.86 59.95
N ASN A 319 -9.17 -4.28 59.46
CA ASN A 319 -7.93 -4.04 60.21
C ASN A 319 -7.57 -2.54 60.31
N ILE A 320 -8.55 -1.63 60.22
CA ILE A 320 -8.30 -0.18 60.28
C ILE A 320 -7.68 0.18 61.64
N SER A 321 -6.40 0.57 61.62
CA SER A 321 -5.72 1.15 62.77
C SER A 321 -5.92 2.67 62.88
N HIS A 322 -6.15 3.37 61.76
CA HIS A 322 -6.42 4.81 61.75
C HIS A 322 -7.92 5.12 61.67
N LEU A 323 -8.51 5.37 62.83
CA LEU A 323 -9.92 5.72 63.01
C LEU A 323 -10.35 6.95 62.16
N THR A 324 -9.45 7.91 61.90
CA THR A 324 -9.72 9.09 61.06
C THR A 324 -10.07 8.75 59.61
N HIS A 325 -9.58 7.63 59.09
CA HIS A 325 -9.84 7.17 57.73
C HIS A 325 -11.04 6.23 57.61
N HIS A 326 -11.66 5.86 58.75
CA HIS A 326 -12.87 5.06 58.74
C HIS A 326 -14.04 5.88 58.15
N PRO A 327 -14.79 5.37 57.16
CA PRO A 327 -15.82 6.15 56.45
C PRO A 327 -16.83 6.84 57.37
N ILE A 328 -17.34 6.14 58.40
CA ILE A 328 -18.30 6.68 59.37
C ILE A 328 -17.70 7.83 60.20
N ILE A 329 -16.42 7.73 60.56
CA ILE A 329 -15.72 8.74 61.36
C ILE A 329 -15.40 9.95 60.48
N LYS A 330 -14.91 9.71 59.27
CA LYS A 330 -14.61 10.75 58.29
C LYS A 330 -15.87 11.56 57.93
N LEU A 331 -16.98 10.88 57.62
CA LEU A 331 -18.27 11.52 57.37
C LEU A 331 -18.73 12.35 58.57
N SER A 332 -18.59 11.80 59.79
CA SER A 332 -18.98 12.53 61.00
C SER A 332 -18.12 13.78 61.25
N ILE A 333 -16.85 13.75 60.86
CA ILE A 333 -15.92 14.89 60.96
C ILE A 333 -16.20 15.94 59.88
N GLU A 334 -16.42 15.52 58.62
CA GLU A 334 -16.66 16.42 57.48
C GLU A 334 -18.00 17.14 57.59
N ASP A 335 -19.07 16.43 57.96
CA ASP A 335 -20.42 16.98 58.05
C ASP A 335 -20.71 17.65 59.40
N ASN A 336 -19.81 17.51 60.39
CA ASN A 336 -20.00 17.91 61.79
C ASN A 336 -21.32 17.40 62.41
N LYS A 337 -21.67 16.17 62.05
CA LYS A 337 -22.90 15.47 62.48
C LYS A 337 -22.57 14.05 62.90
N CYS A 338 -23.40 13.44 63.74
CA CYS A 338 -23.25 12.02 64.03
C CYS A 338 -23.68 11.19 62.81
N ALA A 339 -22.77 10.47 62.15
CA ALA A 339 -23.13 9.63 60.99
C ALA A 339 -24.02 8.40 61.33
N LEU A 340 -24.31 8.14 62.61
CA LEU A 340 -25.19 7.04 63.05
C LEU A 340 -26.64 7.48 63.29
N CYS A 341 -26.86 8.63 63.92
CA CYS A 341 -28.20 9.13 64.28
C CYS A 341 -28.54 10.49 63.64
N ASN A 342 -27.64 11.06 62.84
CA ASN A 342 -27.77 12.30 62.10
C ASN A 342 -28.13 13.54 62.94
N SER A 343 -27.80 13.50 64.24
CA SER A 343 -28.03 14.62 65.16
C SER A 343 -26.92 15.66 65.06
N ASP A 344 -27.30 16.93 65.00
CA ASP A 344 -26.39 18.06 64.99
C ASP A 344 -25.93 18.37 66.42
N GLY A 345 -24.62 18.33 66.67
CA GLY A 345 -24.03 18.79 67.92
C GLY A 345 -23.00 19.87 67.61
N THR A 346 -22.90 20.89 68.45
CA THR A 346 -22.06 22.08 68.17
C THR A 346 -20.58 21.73 67.96
N ASP A 347 -20.10 20.61 68.50
CA ASP A 347 -18.68 20.25 68.50
C ASP A 347 -18.43 18.75 68.21
N VAL A 348 -19.26 18.11 67.38
CA VAL A 348 -19.12 16.66 67.06
C VAL A 348 -17.74 16.36 66.47
N SER A 349 -17.29 17.13 65.47
CA SER A 349 -15.98 16.95 64.85
C SER A 349 -14.82 17.17 65.84
N GLN A 350 -14.92 18.20 66.70
CA GLN A 350 -13.87 18.48 67.70
C GLN A 350 -13.76 17.35 68.72
N ARG A 351 -14.90 16.84 69.19
CA ARG A 351 -14.95 15.74 70.17
C ARG A 351 -14.40 14.44 69.59
N ILE A 352 -14.78 14.10 68.36
CA ILE A 352 -14.25 12.92 67.66
C ILE A 352 -12.73 13.04 67.48
N ASN A 353 -12.24 14.20 67.03
CA ASN A 353 -10.80 14.43 66.86
C ASN A 353 -10.01 14.36 68.17
N ALA A 354 -10.57 14.86 69.28
CA ALA A 354 -9.94 14.77 70.59
C ALA A 354 -9.80 13.32 71.06
N ILE A 355 -10.84 12.50 70.86
CA ILE A 355 -10.83 11.07 71.25
C ILE A 355 -9.83 10.29 70.38
N ILE A 356 -9.79 10.55 69.07
CA ILE A 356 -8.83 9.90 68.17
C ILE A 356 -7.38 10.27 68.52
N SER A 357 -7.15 11.54 68.91
CA SER A 357 -5.82 12.02 69.34
C SER A 357 -5.33 11.34 70.63
N SER A 358 -6.25 10.76 71.41
CA SER A 358 -5.93 9.93 72.59
C SER A 358 -5.80 8.43 72.30
N GLU A 359 -5.71 8.03 71.01
CA GLU A 359 -5.60 6.64 70.55
C GLU A 359 -6.79 5.74 70.97
N GLN A 360 -7.97 6.35 71.18
CA GLN A 360 -9.19 5.66 71.58
C GLN A 360 -10.24 5.64 70.46
N CYS A 361 -11.04 4.57 70.40
CA CYS A 361 -12.17 4.47 69.51
C CYS A 361 -13.31 5.42 69.94
N PRO A 362 -13.80 6.35 69.10
CA PRO A 362 -14.90 7.26 69.44
C PRO A 362 -16.25 6.60 69.77
N LEU A 363 -16.41 5.32 69.42
CA LEU A 363 -17.66 4.56 69.63
C LEU A 363 -17.64 3.75 70.94
N CYS A 364 -16.55 3.05 71.23
CA CYS A 364 -16.45 2.14 72.37
C CYS A 364 -15.35 2.50 73.39
N MET A 365 -14.58 3.57 73.14
CA MET A 365 -13.48 4.07 73.96
C MET A 365 -12.35 3.06 74.24
N SER A 366 -12.32 1.94 73.51
CA SER A 366 -11.21 0.99 73.59
C SER A 366 -9.96 1.56 72.92
N ASN A 367 -8.78 1.24 73.47
CA ASN A 367 -7.49 1.61 72.89
C ASN A 367 -7.31 0.90 71.55
N VAL A 368 -6.85 1.63 70.54
CA VAL A 368 -6.57 1.09 69.20
C VAL A 368 -5.07 0.99 68.99
N SER A 369 -4.57 -0.18 68.58
CA SER A 369 -3.16 -0.37 68.26
C SER A 369 -2.78 0.36 66.97
N ASN A 370 -1.84 1.30 67.03
CA ASN A 370 -1.34 2.02 65.88
C ASN A 370 -0.47 1.11 64.99
N LYS A 371 -0.97 0.76 63.79
CA LYS A 371 -0.30 -0.05 62.77
C LYS A 371 -0.08 0.76 61.49
N ASP A 372 0.45 1.98 61.63
CA ASP A 372 0.63 2.98 60.54
C ASP A 372 1.27 2.43 59.26
N ASN A 373 2.26 1.55 59.39
CA ASN A 373 2.97 1.00 58.24
C ASN A 373 2.11 -0.02 57.47
N GLU A 374 1.27 -0.80 58.14
CA GLU A 374 0.39 -1.79 57.49
C GLU A 374 -0.75 -1.07 56.73
N ASP A 375 -1.36 -0.02 57.29
CA ASP A 375 -2.42 0.74 56.61
C ASP A 375 -1.89 1.53 55.41
N LYS A 376 -0.70 2.14 55.52
CA LYS A 376 -0.03 2.80 54.38
C LYS A 376 0.27 1.81 53.25
N GLN A 377 0.73 0.60 53.56
CA GLN A 377 0.96 -0.45 52.56
C GLN A 377 -0.35 -0.92 51.92
N ALA A 378 -1.42 -1.09 52.70
CA ALA A 378 -2.74 -1.47 52.18
C ALA A 378 -3.32 -0.38 51.26
N LEU A 379 -3.18 0.90 51.62
CA LEU A 379 -3.58 2.04 50.80
C LEU A 379 -2.78 2.11 49.50
N GLN A 380 -1.46 1.87 49.55
CA GLN A 380 -0.63 1.84 48.35
C GLN A 380 -1.06 0.69 47.41
N THR A 381 -1.30 -0.49 47.96
CA THR A 381 -1.80 -1.65 47.21
C THR A 381 -3.13 -1.33 46.49
N LEU A 382 -4.06 -0.63 47.16
CA LEU A 382 -5.32 -0.20 46.54
C LEU A 382 -5.10 0.79 45.40
N LYS A 383 -4.17 1.74 45.55
CA LYS A 383 -3.81 2.69 44.48
C LYS A 383 -3.22 1.98 43.27
N ASP A 384 -2.32 1.03 43.50
CA ASP A 384 -1.67 0.27 42.42
C ASP A 384 -2.72 -0.54 41.64
N ILE A 385 -3.65 -1.21 42.35
CA ILE A 385 -4.77 -1.92 41.73
C ILE A 385 -5.68 -0.97 40.95
N ASP A 386 -6.00 0.22 41.45
CA ASP A 386 -6.83 1.19 40.72
C ASP A 386 -6.14 1.74 39.46
N ILE A 387 -4.81 1.95 39.49
CA ILE A 387 -4.03 2.32 38.30
C ILE A 387 -4.14 1.22 37.24
N ASP A 388 -3.95 -0.04 37.64
CA ASP A 388 -4.05 -1.18 36.73
C ASP A 388 -5.47 -1.36 36.18
N ARG A 389 -6.51 -1.15 37.03
CA ARG A 389 -7.91 -1.19 36.60
C ARG A 389 -8.20 -0.12 35.55
N ASN A 390 -7.75 1.11 35.75
CA ASN A 390 -7.95 2.19 34.78
C ASN A 390 -7.21 1.91 33.47
N LYS A 391 -5.99 1.37 33.54
CA LYS A 391 -5.23 0.97 32.35
C LYS A 391 -5.96 -0.10 31.53
N ILE A 392 -6.43 -1.17 32.18
CA ILE A 392 -7.19 -2.24 31.51
C ILE A 392 -8.52 -1.70 30.96
N LYS A 393 -9.20 -0.82 31.70
CA LYS A 393 -10.45 -0.21 31.25
C LYS A 393 -10.26 0.60 29.97
N HIS A 394 -9.22 1.44 29.90
CA HIS A 394 -8.91 2.18 28.68
C HIS A 394 -8.58 1.26 27.49
N GLU A 395 -7.82 0.19 27.73
CA GLU A 395 -7.52 -0.80 26.67
C GLU A 395 -8.79 -1.52 26.19
N LEU A 396 -9.70 -1.83 27.11
CA LEU A 396 -10.98 -2.47 26.84
C LEU A 396 -11.91 -1.56 26.04
N ASP A 397 -12.06 -0.28 26.44
CA ASP A 397 -12.83 0.73 25.70
C ASP A 397 -12.29 0.89 24.26
N SER A 398 -10.96 1.01 24.11
CA SER A 398 -10.31 1.07 22.80
C SER A 398 -10.58 -0.17 21.94
N THR A 399 -10.47 -1.37 22.53
CA THR A 399 -10.73 -2.64 21.83
C THR A 399 -12.20 -2.76 21.41
N PHE A 400 -13.14 -2.27 22.22
CA PHE A 400 -14.56 -2.23 21.87
C PHE A 400 -14.83 -1.31 20.66
N THR A 401 -14.24 -0.12 20.63
CA THR A 401 -14.37 0.77 19.46
C THR A 401 -13.84 0.11 18.18
N ILE A 402 -12.72 -0.60 18.26
CA ILE A 402 -12.18 -1.37 17.12
C ILE A 402 -13.15 -2.49 16.73
N LEU A 403 -13.71 -3.22 17.70
CA LEU A 403 -14.67 -4.30 17.46
C LEU A 403 -15.94 -3.80 16.76
N GLU A 404 -16.48 -2.65 17.18
CA GLU A 404 -17.63 -2.02 16.53
C GLU A 404 -17.33 -1.66 15.07
N ARG A 405 -16.17 -1.03 14.79
CA ARG A 405 -15.75 -0.76 13.42
C ARG A 405 -15.57 -2.04 12.60
N VAL A 406 -14.80 -3.01 13.10
CA VAL A 406 -14.56 -4.27 12.38
C VAL A 406 -15.87 -4.99 12.13
N THR A 407 -16.85 -4.88 13.03
CA THR A 407 -18.20 -5.40 12.82
C THR A 407 -18.93 -4.66 11.69
N LEU A 408 -18.85 -3.32 11.63
CA LEU A 408 -19.41 -2.55 10.51
C LEU A 408 -18.72 -2.89 9.19
N GLU A 409 -17.39 -2.99 9.17
CA GLU A 409 -16.61 -3.38 7.99
C GLU A 409 -16.92 -4.81 7.55
N LEU A 410 -17.11 -5.73 8.51
CA LEU A 410 -17.54 -7.09 8.24
C LEU A 410 -18.93 -7.08 7.61
N ASN A 411 -19.89 -6.34 8.14
CA ASN A 411 -21.22 -6.22 7.53
C ASN A 411 -21.15 -5.69 6.10
N ILE A 412 -20.28 -4.69 5.83
CA ILE A 412 -20.04 -4.18 4.48
C ILE A 412 -19.40 -5.26 3.59
N ALA A 413 -18.43 -6.01 4.11
CA ALA A 413 -17.77 -7.10 3.39
C ALA A 413 -18.75 -8.25 3.08
N GLU A 414 -19.59 -8.64 4.04
CA GLU A 414 -20.65 -9.64 3.88
C GLU A 414 -21.70 -9.20 2.88
N ASN A 415 -22.13 -7.93 2.91
CA ASN A 415 -23.03 -7.38 1.89
C ASN A 415 -22.40 -7.39 0.49
N ASN A 416 -21.10 -7.10 0.37
CA ASN A 416 -20.39 -7.16 -0.91
C ASN A 416 -20.22 -8.61 -1.39
N GLU A 417 -19.91 -9.55 -0.48
CA GLU A 417 -19.85 -10.98 -0.78
C GLU A 417 -21.21 -11.51 -1.23
N GLN A 418 -22.28 -11.15 -0.52
CA GLN A 418 -23.63 -11.53 -0.88
C GLN A 418 -24.03 -10.94 -2.23
N ALA A 419 -23.72 -9.67 -2.50
CA ALA A 419 -23.97 -9.06 -3.80
C ALA A 419 -23.17 -9.76 -4.92
N ALA A 420 -21.92 -10.14 -4.66
CA ALA A 420 -21.10 -10.90 -5.60
C ALA A 420 -21.68 -12.31 -5.84
N LEU A 421 -22.17 -12.97 -4.78
CA LEU A 421 -22.83 -14.28 -4.84
C LEU A 421 -24.18 -14.21 -5.57
N ASP A 422 -24.99 -13.19 -5.31
CA ASP A 422 -26.28 -12.97 -5.99
C ASP A 422 -26.08 -12.69 -7.47
N THR A 423 -25.01 -11.94 -7.82
CA THR A 423 -24.61 -11.71 -9.21
C THR A 423 -24.18 -13.02 -9.87
N MET A 424 -23.40 -13.85 -9.17
CA MET A 424 -22.97 -15.17 -9.64
C MET A 424 -24.17 -16.12 -9.81
N ASN A 425 -25.07 -16.19 -8.84
CA ASN A 425 -26.28 -17.01 -8.86
C ASN A 425 -27.25 -16.55 -9.94
N SER A 426 -27.43 -15.24 -10.11
CA SER A 426 -28.26 -14.69 -11.20
C SER A 426 -27.68 -15.05 -12.56
N PHE A 427 -26.35 -15.00 -12.70
CA PHE A 427 -25.65 -15.46 -13.89
C PHE A 427 -25.84 -16.97 -14.11
N GLU A 428 -25.75 -17.80 -13.07
CA GLU A 428 -25.98 -19.26 -13.14
C GLU A 428 -27.46 -19.61 -13.43
N ASN A 429 -28.42 -18.83 -12.93
CA ASN A 429 -29.86 -19.04 -13.16
C ASN A 429 -30.29 -18.63 -14.58
N VAL A 430 -29.64 -17.61 -15.16
CA VAL A 430 -29.85 -17.20 -16.57
C VAL A 430 -29.16 -18.16 -17.54
N ASN A 431 -28.20 -18.97 -17.06
CA ASN A 431 -27.53 -20.04 -17.81
C ASN A 431 -27.85 -21.44 -17.21
N PRO A 432 -29.13 -21.87 -17.21
CA PRO A 432 -29.59 -23.07 -16.50
C PRO A 432 -29.11 -24.39 -17.11
N ASP A 433 -28.50 -24.36 -18.30
CA ASP A 433 -27.86 -25.51 -18.97
C ASP A 433 -26.72 -26.13 -18.12
N LEU A 434 -26.33 -25.48 -17.02
CA LEU A 434 -25.45 -26.02 -15.98
C LEU A 434 -26.13 -27.05 -15.05
N LYS A 435 -27.47 -27.23 -15.08
CA LYS A 435 -28.17 -28.08 -14.09
C LYS A 435 -29.14 -29.17 -14.58
N TYR A 436 -29.66 -29.20 -15.81
CA TYR A 436 -30.59 -30.26 -16.22
C TYR A 436 -30.51 -30.61 -17.71
N LEU A 437 -29.87 -31.75 -18.02
CA LEU A 437 -30.08 -32.52 -19.24
C LEU A 437 -31.16 -33.57 -18.96
N GLU A 438 -32.45 -33.28 -19.18
CA GLU A 438 -33.46 -34.34 -19.31
C GLU A 438 -34.56 -34.02 -20.35
N ASN A 439 -34.67 -34.98 -21.29
CA ASN A 439 -35.78 -35.34 -22.17
C ASN A 439 -36.04 -34.55 -23.47
N ILE A 440 -35.83 -35.28 -24.58
CA ILE A 440 -36.18 -34.95 -25.97
C ILE A 440 -37.30 -35.92 -26.41
N PRO A 441 -38.28 -35.44 -27.20
CA PRO A 441 -38.58 -36.08 -28.50
C PRO A 441 -38.67 -35.00 -29.60
N ASP A 442 -38.22 -35.16 -30.85
CA ASP A 442 -38.67 -36.11 -31.87
C ASP A 442 -37.79 -35.97 -33.16
N ALA A 443 -37.74 -36.99 -34.03
CA ALA A 443 -36.75 -37.09 -35.12
C ALA A 443 -36.92 -36.08 -36.29
N SER A 444 -38.07 -35.40 -36.40
CA SER A 444 -38.28 -34.33 -37.39
C SER A 444 -37.64 -33.00 -36.98
N TYR A 445 -37.34 -32.80 -35.69
CA TYR A 445 -36.76 -31.58 -35.13
C TYR A 445 -35.23 -31.51 -35.37
N LEU A 446 -34.55 -32.67 -35.40
CA LEU A 446 -33.10 -32.78 -35.56
C LEU A 446 -32.60 -32.23 -36.91
N GLY A 447 -33.36 -32.38 -37.98
CA GLY A 447 -32.99 -31.86 -39.30
C GLY A 447 -33.04 -30.32 -39.37
N SER A 448 -34.09 -29.71 -38.81
CA SER A 448 -34.18 -28.25 -38.65
C SER A 448 -33.11 -27.74 -37.69
N GLU A 449 -32.82 -28.48 -36.62
CA GLU A 449 -31.83 -28.08 -35.63
C GLU A 449 -30.40 -28.12 -36.17
N ILE A 450 -30.03 -29.13 -36.95
CA ILE A 450 -28.73 -29.16 -37.64
C ILE A 450 -28.58 -27.98 -38.59
N ASN A 451 -29.64 -27.57 -39.29
CA ASN A 451 -29.60 -26.38 -40.15
C ASN A 451 -29.49 -25.09 -39.34
N ASN A 452 -30.18 -24.99 -38.20
CA ASN A 452 -30.02 -23.88 -37.26
C ASN A 452 -28.58 -23.79 -36.74
N LEU A 453 -28.00 -24.90 -36.29
CA LEU A 453 -26.62 -24.97 -35.80
C LEU A 453 -25.61 -24.64 -36.90
N LYS A 454 -25.84 -25.08 -38.15
CA LYS A 454 -25.00 -24.68 -39.30
C LYS A 454 -25.07 -23.17 -39.55
N ASN A 455 -26.26 -22.59 -39.53
CA ASN A 455 -26.45 -21.14 -39.68
C ASN A 455 -25.78 -20.36 -38.53
N GLN A 456 -25.89 -20.85 -37.29
CA GLN A 456 -25.23 -20.26 -36.13
C GLN A 456 -23.71 -20.38 -36.23
N ARG A 457 -23.17 -21.54 -36.65
CA ARG A 457 -21.75 -21.75 -36.90
C ARG A 457 -21.22 -20.80 -37.97
N ASP A 458 -21.93 -20.65 -39.08
CA ASP A 458 -21.53 -19.77 -40.18
C ASP A 458 -21.56 -18.30 -39.76
N LYS A 459 -22.55 -17.91 -38.94
CA LYS A 459 -22.59 -16.60 -38.27
C LYS A 459 -21.38 -16.39 -37.36
N LEU A 460 -21.04 -17.36 -36.51
CA LEU A 460 -19.87 -17.29 -35.61
C LEU A 460 -18.54 -17.25 -36.37
N ASN A 461 -18.41 -18.01 -37.46
CA ASN A 461 -17.25 -17.93 -38.35
C ASN A 461 -17.13 -16.55 -39.01
N ARG A 462 -18.26 -15.95 -39.41
CA ARG A 462 -18.29 -14.58 -39.94
C ARG A 462 -17.85 -13.56 -38.88
N ILE A 463 -18.40 -13.64 -37.67
CA ILE A 463 -18.01 -12.80 -36.53
C ILE A 463 -16.51 -12.96 -36.22
N SER A 464 -16.01 -14.19 -36.20
CA SER A 464 -14.57 -14.47 -35.98
C SER A 464 -13.71 -13.80 -37.04
N LYS A 465 -14.11 -13.89 -38.32
CA LYS A 465 -13.42 -13.25 -39.43
C LYS A 465 -13.45 -11.71 -39.30
N GLU A 466 -14.61 -11.12 -39.04
CA GLU A 466 -14.80 -9.68 -38.84
C GLU A 466 -13.93 -9.15 -37.68
N ASN A 467 -13.87 -9.85 -36.55
CA ASN A 467 -13.04 -9.47 -35.40
C ASN A 467 -11.54 -9.58 -35.73
N TYR A 468 -11.12 -10.61 -36.48
CA TYR A 468 -9.73 -10.72 -36.92
C TYR A 468 -9.34 -9.66 -37.95
N GLU A 469 -10.25 -9.25 -38.84
CA GLU A 469 -10.05 -8.13 -39.76
C GLU A 469 -9.85 -6.82 -38.98
N LYS A 470 -10.73 -6.51 -38.02
CA LYS A 470 -10.59 -5.34 -37.13
C LYS A 470 -9.29 -5.36 -36.32
N ARG A 471 -8.91 -6.52 -35.77
CA ARG A 471 -7.63 -6.69 -35.07
C ARG A 471 -6.46 -6.36 -36.00
N ASP A 472 -6.49 -6.85 -37.24
CA ASP A 472 -5.41 -6.62 -38.20
C ASP A 472 -5.33 -5.13 -38.60
N GLU A 473 -6.48 -4.44 -38.74
CA GLU A 473 -6.51 -2.97 -38.92
C GLU A 473 -5.90 -2.21 -37.73
N LEU A 474 -6.25 -2.58 -36.50
CA LEU A 474 -5.67 -2.00 -35.28
C LEU A 474 -4.16 -2.26 -35.20
N ARG A 475 -3.71 -3.46 -35.60
CA ARG A 475 -2.30 -3.82 -35.63
C ARG A 475 -1.52 -2.98 -36.64
N GLU A 476 -2.08 -2.69 -37.81
CA GLU A 476 -1.44 -1.81 -38.79
C GLU A 476 -1.32 -0.37 -38.29
N LYS A 477 -2.35 0.15 -37.60
CA LYS A 477 -2.26 1.47 -36.92
C LYS A 477 -1.15 1.48 -35.88
N LEU A 478 -1.08 0.46 -35.04
CA LEU A 478 -0.08 0.35 -33.97
C LEU A 478 1.34 0.23 -34.53
N ARG A 479 1.53 -0.49 -35.65
CA ARG A 479 2.83 -0.63 -36.34
C ARG A 479 3.45 0.70 -36.79
N ILE A 480 2.62 1.69 -37.12
CA ILE A 480 3.11 3.02 -37.49
C ILE A 480 3.83 3.64 -36.29
N HIS A 481 3.21 3.61 -35.11
CA HIS A 481 3.78 4.15 -33.87
C HIS A 481 5.00 3.33 -33.40
N GLU A 482 4.96 2.01 -33.50
CA GLU A 482 6.12 1.17 -33.16
C GLU A 482 7.34 1.46 -34.06
N LYS A 483 7.14 1.68 -35.37
CA LYS A 483 8.23 2.04 -36.28
C LYS A 483 8.84 3.39 -35.89
N THR A 484 8.01 4.37 -35.55
CA THR A 484 8.47 5.67 -35.07
C THR A 484 9.26 5.55 -33.77
N LEU A 485 8.73 4.81 -32.78
CA LEU A 485 9.42 4.59 -31.51
C LEU A 485 10.76 3.89 -31.72
N LYS A 486 10.80 2.84 -32.55
CA LYS A 486 12.03 2.12 -32.86
C LYS A 486 13.07 3.03 -33.54
N SER A 487 12.64 3.88 -34.46
CA SER A 487 13.53 4.85 -35.11
C SER A 487 14.09 5.84 -34.09
N ASN A 488 13.25 6.37 -33.19
CA ASN A 488 13.68 7.28 -32.15
C ASN A 488 14.62 6.60 -31.16
N TYR A 489 14.30 5.39 -30.71
CA TYR A 489 15.17 4.60 -29.85
C TYR A 489 16.55 4.44 -30.50
N ASN A 490 16.62 3.99 -31.76
CA ASN A 490 17.89 3.81 -32.46
C ASN A 490 18.70 5.11 -32.60
N ASN A 491 18.04 6.26 -32.78
CA ASN A 491 18.71 7.56 -32.87
C ASN A 491 19.37 7.99 -31.54
N TYR A 492 18.83 7.53 -30.41
CA TYR A 492 19.29 7.93 -29.08
C TYR A 492 19.89 6.80 -28.25
N ALA A 493 19.88 5.57 -28.78
CA ALA A 493 20.32 4.35 -28.11
C ALA A 493 21.74 4.50 -27.58
N ASP A 494 22.66 5.10 -28.35
CA ASP A 494 24.04 5.28 -27.92
C ASP A 494 24.13 6.05 -26.60
N SER A 495 23.40 7.15 -26.45
CA SER A 495 23.39 7.96 -25.23
C SER A 495 22.71 7.26 -24.04
N PHE A 496 21.52 6.71 -24.28
CA PHE A 496 20.72 6.03 -23.25
C PHE A 496 21.41 4.74 -22.76
N VAL A 497 21.80 3.87 -23.69
CA VAL A 497 22.45 2.61 -23.38
C VAL A 497 23.79 2.87 -22.72
N PHE A 498 24.57 3.86 -23.17
CA PHE A 498 25.82 4.23 -22.48
C PHE A 498 25.58 4.55 -21.00
N ARG A 499 24.59 5.39 -20.69
CA ARG A 499 24.29 5.76 -19.30
C ARG A 499 23.78 4.57 -18.49
N PHE A 500 22.93 3.72 -19.07
CA PHE A 500 22.51 2.47 -18.45
C PHE A 500 23.71 1.55 -18.14
N ARG A 501 24.64 1.37 -19.09
CA ARG A 501 25.86 0.58 -18.89
C ARG A 501 26.70 1.17 -17.77
N GLU A 502 26.93 2.48 -17.77
CA GLU A 502 27.73 3.15 -16.73
C GLU A 502 27.22 2.88 -15.30
N LEU A 503 25.90 2.84 -15.13
CA LEU A 503 25.25 2.54 -13.85
C LEU A 503 25.25 1.04 -13.55
N ALA A 504 24.84 0.20 -14.50
CA ALA A 504 24.74 -1.24 -14.31
C ALA A 504 26.11 -1.90 -14.11
N GLU A 505 27.13 -1.49 -14.85
CA GLU A 505 28.51 -2.01 -14.75
C GLU A 505 29.18 -1.57 -13.44
N GLU A 506 28.85 -0.39 -12.91
CA GLU A 506 29.32 0.06 -11.58
C GLU A 506 28.88 -0.94 -10.50
N PHE A 507 27.61 -1.36 -10.55
CA PHE A 507 27.05 -2.34 -9.64
C PHE A 507 27.57 -3.76 -9.90
N ILE A 508 27.44 -4.26 -11.13
CA ILE A 508 27.71 -5.66 -11.47
C ILE A 508 29.23 -5.96 -11.49
N GLY A 509 30.05 -4.98 -11.87
CA GLY A 509 31.49 -5.15 -12.06
C GLY A 509 31.88 -5.98 -13.29
N MET A 510 30.96 -6.13 -14.24
CA MET A 510 31.13 -6.88 -15.49
C MET A 510 30.48 -6.10 -16.63
N SER A 511 30.80 -6.43 -17.89
CA SER A 511 30.18 -5.74 -19.03
C SER A 511 28.69 -6.07 -19.13
N VAL A 512 27.88 -5.02 -19.27
CA VAL A 512 26.43 -5.12 -19.36
C VAL A 512 25.98 -4.39 -20.62
N ASP A 513 24.94 -4.91 -21.28
CA ASP A 513 24.33 -4.28 -22.43
C ASP A 513 22.84 -4.63 -22.52
N VAL A 514 22.07 -3.82 -23.24
CA VAL A 514 20.65 -4.09 -23.51
C VAL A 514 20.36 -3.91 -24.99
N GLN A 515 19.52 -4.79 -25.52
CA GLN A 515 19.09 -4.75 -26.92
C GLN A 515 17.57 -4.64 -26.99
N LEU A 516 17.08 -3.69 -27.77
CA LEU A 516 15.65 -3.52 -28.02
C LEU A 516 15.12 -4.66 -28.87
N GLU A 517 14.20 -5.43 -28.29
CA GLU A 517 13.40 -6.42 -29.00
C GLU A 517 12.06 -5.82 -29.39
N HIS A 518 11.68 -5.98 -30.66
CA HIS A 518 10.38 -5.53 -31.16
C HIS A 518 9.52 -6.76 -31.44
N HIS A 519 8.43 -6.93 -30.69
CA HIS A 519 7.52 -8.05 -30.87
C HIS A 519 6.67 -7.85 -32.14
N LYS A 520 7.01 -8.58 -33.21
CA LYS A 520 6.36 -8.49 -34.52
C LYS A 520 5.23 -9.49 -34.75
N SER A 521 4.87 -10.25 -33.72
CA SER A 521 3.86 -11.30 -33.84
C SER A 521 2.47 -10.71 -34.11
N LYS A 522 1.56 -11.52 -34.66
CA LYS A 522 0.15 -11.14 -34.88
C LYS A 522 -0.63 -10.94 -33.57
N ASN A 523 -0.17 -11.57 -32.49
CA ASN A 523 -0.85 -11.58 -31.20
C ASN A 523 -0.05 -10.90 -30.08
N ASN A 524 1.15 -10.40 -30.38
CA ASN A 524 2.03 -9.75 -29.41
C ASN A 524 2.61 -8.48 -30.03
N ALA A 525 2.42 -7.36 -29.36
CA ALA A 525 2.81 -6.01 -29.77
C ALA A 525 3.70 -5.38 -28.70
N GLY A 526 4.41 -4.31 -29.05
CA GLY A 526 5.29 -3.61 -28.12
C GLY A 526 6.74 -4.11 -28.16
N PHE A 527 7.44 -3.83 -27.07
CA PHE A 527 8.89 -3.91 -26.97
C PHE A 527 9.35 -4.56 -25.68
N GLY A 528 10.43 -5.32 -25.79
CA GLY A 528 11.21 -5.86 -24.69
C GLY A 528 12.63 -5.30 -24.74
N LEU A 529 13.37 -5.43 -23.63
CA LEU A 529 14.81 -5.20 -23.59
C LEU A 529 15.50 -6.48 -23.15
N THR A 530 16.29 -7.06 -24.04
CA THR A 530 17.08 -8.25 -23.71
C THR A 530 18.43 -7.85 -23.16
N LEU A 531 18.66 -8.26 -21.91
CA LEU A 531 19.92 -8.04 -21.22
C LEU A 531 21.00 -8.98 -21.78
N LYS A 532 22.20 -8.42 -21.97
CA LYS A 532 23.42 -9.15 -22.31
C LYS A 532 24.48 -8.83 -21.24
N MET A 533 25.06 -9.86 -20.64
CA MET A 533 26.06 -9.72 -19.57
C MET A 533 27.26 -10.62 -19.85
N ASN A 534 28.47 -10.05 -19.91
CA ASN A 534 29.69 -10.74 -20.37
C ASN A 534 29.47 -11.51 -21.68
N ASP A 535 28.93 -10.81 -22.67
CA ASP A 535 28.57 -11.34 -23.97
C ASP A 535 27.51 -12.44 -24.03
N LYS A 536 26.88 -12.81 -22.91
CA LYS A 536 25.83 -13.83 -22.84
C LYS A 536 24.46 -13.20 -22.67
N LEU A 537 23.50 -13.63 -23.49
CA LEU A 537 22.10 -13.21 -23.38
C LEU A 537 21.45 -13.75 -22.09
N ARG A 538 20.67 -12.90 -21.43
CA ARG A 538 19.91 -13.16 -20.21
C ARG A 538 18.45 -12.76 -20.46
N PRO A 539 17.68 -13.60 -21.19
CA PRO A 539 16.33 -13.23 -21.62
C PRO A 539 15.32 -13.17 -20.47
N THR A 540 15.58 -13.88 -19.38
CA THR A 540 14.65 -14.03 -18.25
C THR A 540 15.33 -13.70 -16.92
N SER A 541 14.58 -13.17 -15.96
CA SER A 541 15.10 -12.68 -14.68
C SER A 541 15.63 -13.79 -13.77
N ASP A 542 15.19 -15.04 -13.95
CA ASP A 542 15.67 -16.24 -13.22
C ASP A 542 17.13 -16.61 -13.56
N LYS A 543 17.73 -15.99 -14.59
CA LYS A 543 19.13 -16.21 -14.97
C LYS A 543 20.14 -15.35 -14.19
N LEU A 544 19.66 -14.57 -13.22
CA LEU A 544 20.46 -13.65 -12.39
C LEU A 544 20.18 -13.93 -10.90
N SER A 545 21.13 -13.57 -10.04
CA SER A 545 20.86 -13.54 -8.60
C SER A 545 19.84 -12.45 -8.27
N GLU A 546 19.26 -12.51 -7.07
CA GLU A 546 18.25 -11.54 -6.63
C GLU A 546 18.75 -10.10 -6.62
N SER A 547 19.92 -9.88 -6.05
CA SER A 547 20.57 -8.58 -6.05
C SER A 547 20.89 -8.08 -7.47
N GLN A 548 21.37 -8.96 -8.36
CA GLN A 548 21.66 -8.61 -9.74
C GLN A 548 20.42 -8.10 -10.48
N ARG A 549 19.30 -8.84 -10.41
CA ARG A 549 18.07 -8.43 -11.10
C ARG A 549 17.53 -7.11 -10.57
N PHE A 550 17.58 -6.86 -9.26
CA PHE A 550 17.06 -5.64 -8.65
C PHE A 550 17.88 -4.40 -9.02
N PHE A 551 19.20 -4.45 -8.87
CA PHE A 551 20.04 -3.28 -9.12
C PHE A 551 20.24 -2.99 -10.61
N ILE A 552 20.17 -4.00 -11.48
CA ILE A 552 20.10 -3.76 -12.94
C ILE A 552 18.78 -3.05 -13.29
N ASP A 553 17.65 -3.44 -12.68
CA ASP A 553 16.37 -2.77 -12.90
C ASP A 553 16.38 -1.32 -12.39
N ILE A 554 16.97 -1.07 -11.21
CA ILE A 554 17.15 0.28 -10.67
C ILE A 554 18.05 1.11 -11.60
N ALA A 555 19.14 0.54 -12.13
CA ALA A 555 19.99 1.20 -13.13
C ALA A 555 19.21 1.58 -14.40
N LEU A 556 18.33 0.69 -14.87
CA LEU A 556 17.44 0.99 -16.00
C LEU A 556 16.49 2.16 -15.67
N ARG A 557 15.84 2.14 -14.51
CA ARG A 557 14.93 3.21 -14.06
C ARG A 557 15.63 4.55 -13.98
N MET A 558 16.83 4.59 -13.40
CA MET A 558 17.68 5.79 -13.34
C MET A 558 18.03 6.31 -14.74
N ALA A 559 18.49 5.42 -15.63
CA ALA A 559 18.87 5.79 -17.00
C ALA A 559 17.68 6.28 -17.83
N ILE A 560 16.52 5.61 -17.75
CA ILE A 560 15.29 6.06 -18.42
C ILE A 560 14.85 7.42 -17.87
N THR A 561 14.89 7.61 -16.55
CA THR A 561 14.49 8.87 -15.90
C THR A 561 15.37 10.03 -16.34
N GLU A 562 16.71 9.90 -16.23
CA GLU A 562 17.66 10.92 -16.70
C GLU A 562 17.51 11.21 -18.19
N PHE A 563 17.26 10.16 -18.98
CA PHE A 563 17.07 10.33 -20.41
C PHE A 563 15.79 11.12 -20.70
N MET A 564 14.68 10.79 -20.05
CA MET A 564 13.34 11.32 -20.27
C MET A 564 13.12 12.73 -19.71
N CYS A 565 13.82 13.11 -18.63
CA CYS A 565 13.56 14.36 -17.91
C CYS A 565 14.37 15.57 -18.39
N GLU A 566 13.73 16.74 -18.30
CA GLU A 566 14.38 18.06 -18.23
C GLU A 566 14.57 18.43 -16.76
N GLY A 567 15.82 18.38 -16.31
CA GLY A 567 16.18 18.69 -14.93
C GLY A 567 16.16 17.48 -14.00
N PRO A 568 16.26 17.72 -12.68
CA PRO A 568 16.42 16.67 -11.69
C PRO A 568 15.11 15.91 -11.44
N ALA A 569 15.22 14.63 -11.11
CA ALA A 569 14.10 13.80 -10.69
C ALA A 569 14.39 13.12 -9.34
N THR A 570 13.33 12.77 -8.59
CA THR A 570 13.44 12.03 -7.33
C THR A 570 13.17 10.56 -7.52
N LEU A 571 14.06 9.70 -7.03
CA LEU A 571 13.90 8.25 -6.98
C LEU A 571 13.71 7.81 -5.53
N LEU A 572 12.64 7.07 -5.25
CA LEU A 572 12.32 6.50 -3.94
C LEU A 572 12.74 5.04 -3.93
N ILE A 573 13.58 4.64 -2.97
CA ILE A 573 14.15 3.29 -2.93
C ILE A 573 13.99 2.69 -1.53
N ASP A 574 13.20 1.63 -1.44
CA ASP A 574 13.30 0.69 -0.33
C ASP A 574 14.43 -0.29 -0.64
N THR A 575 15.57 -0.16 0.05
CA THR A 575 16.78 -0.85 -0.39
C THR A 575 16.69 -2.36 -0.16
N PRO A 576 16.98 -3.20 -1.18
CA PRO A 576 16.94 -4.65 -1.04
C PRO A 576 18.23 -5.20 -0.40
N GLU A 577 18.69 -4.60 0.71
CA GLU A 577 19.95 -4.89 1.39
C GLU A 577 20.07 -6.36 1.83
N GLY A 578 18.94 -7.00 2.19
CA GLY A 578 18.91 -8.41 2.57
C GLY A 578 19.36 -9.40 1.49
N SER A 579 19.54 -8.93 0.24
CA SER A 579 19.99 -9.74 -0.90
C SER A 579 21.47 -9.53 -1.29
N LEU A 580 22.17 -8.59 -0.64
CA LEU A 580 23.52 -8.19 -1.00
C LEU A 580 24.57 -8.79 -0.07
N ASP A 581 25.77 -9.03 -0.63
CA ASP A 581 26.98 -9.20 0.17
C ASP A 581 27.72 -7.86 0.30
N ILE A 582 28.72 -7.82 1.19
CA ILE A 582 29.52 -6.63 1.50
C ILE A 582 30.11 -5.96 0.25
N ALA A 583 30.55 -6.75 -0.75
CA ALA A 583 31.18 -6.21 -1.95
C ALA A 583 30.14 -5.55 -2.87
N TYR A 584 28.98 -6.18 -3.04
CA TYR A 584 27.89 -5.62 -3.84
C TYR A 584 27.20 -4.43 -3.15
N GLU A 585 27.15 -4.39 -1.82
CA GLU A 585 26.68 -3.21 -1.07
C GLU A 585 27.51 -1.96 -1.40
N ALA A 586 28.84 -2.05 -1.31
CA ALA A 586 29.71 -0.92 -1.64
C ALA A 586 29.59 -0.48 -3.11
N ARG A 587 29.29 -1.41 -4.03
CA ARG A 587 29.07 -1.09 -5.44
C ARG A 587 27.71 -0.42 -5.67
N ALA A 588 26.65 -0.87 -5.00
CA ALA A 588 25.34 -0.24 -5.02
C ALA A 588 25.41 1.23 -4.54
N GLY A 589 26.15 1.50 -3.46
CA GLY A 589 26.35 2.86 -2.98
C GLY A 589 27.10 3.74 -4.00
N SER A 590 28.05 3.16 -4.73
CA SER A 590 28.78 3.87 -5.80
C SER A 590 27.88 4.18 -7.00
N MET A 591 27.00 3.24 -7.36
CA MET A 591 26.00 3.42 -8.42
C MET A 591 25.00 4.55 -8.08
N PHE A 592 24.42 4.54 -6.88
CA PHE A 592 23.51 5.61 -6.43
C PHE A 592 24.19 6.97 -6.38
N SER A 593 25.44 7.02 -5.94
CA SER A 593 26.24 8.25 -5.95
C SER A 593 26.45 8.82 -7.36
N LYS A 594 26.62 7.98 -8.39
CA LYS A 594 26.69 8.45 -9.79
C LYS A 594 25.39 9.07 -10.28
N TYR A 595 24.24 8.60 -9.81
CA TYR A 595 22.94 9.19 -10.14
C TYR A 595 22.73 10.51 -9.42
N ALA A 596 23.02 10.57 -8.12
CA ALA A 596 22.92 11.79 -7.32
C ALA A 596 23.82 12.92 -7.86
N LYS A 597 25.03 12.59 -8.33
CA LYS A 597 25.97 13.56 -8.95
C LYS A 597 25.46 14.21 -10.24
N MET A 598 24.41 13.67 -10.85
CA MET A 598 23.72 14.31 -11.97
C MET A 598 22.61 15.27 -11.51
N ASN A 599 22.68 15.74 -10.26
CA ASN A 599 21.70 16.58 -9.56
C ASN A 599 20.35 15.89 -9.30
N ASN A 600 20.27 14.57 -9.46
CA ASN A 600 19.05 13.82 -9.14
C ASN A 600 18.94 13.54 -7.64
N PHE A 601 17.71 13.37 -7.17
CA PHE A 601 17.42 13.09 -5.77
C PHE A 601 17.16 11.60 -5.56
N ILE A 602 17.65 11.07 -4.46
CA ILE A 602 17.38 9.72 -3.96
C ILE A 602 16.83 9.86 -2.54
N ILE A 603 15.60 9.38 -2.34
CA ILE A 603 15.03 9.19 -1.01
C ILE A 603 15.01 7.69 -0.76
N MET A 604 15.92 7.22 0.07
CA MET A 604 16.08 5.80 0.31
C MET A 604 15.89 5.45 1.77
N THR A 605 15.44 4.22 2.03
CA THR A 605 15.47 3.65 3.36
C THR A 605 16.52 2.56 3.45
N ALA A 606 17.20 2.45 4.59
CA ALA A 606 18.29 1.52 4.80
C ALA A 606 18.24 0.91 6.21
N ASN A 607 18.81 -0.27 6.36
CA ASN A 607 18.95 -0.98 7.62
C ASN A 607 20.30 -0.66 8.29
N LEU A 608 20.29 -0.53 9.61
CA LEU A 608 21.48 -0.27 10.43
C LEU A 608 22.50 -1.41 10.45
N ARG A 609 22.00 -2.65 10.36
CA ARG A 609 22.68 -3.88 9.94
C ARG A 609 24.20 -3.77 9.88
N SER A 610 24.62 -3.20 8.75
CA SER A 610 25.97 -2.78 8.40
C SER A 610 26.00 -2.56 6.88
N SER A 611 25.15 -1.69 6.32
CA SER A 611 25.13 -1.55 4.86
C SER A 611 26.32 -0.71 4.41
N TYR A 612 27.34 -1.40 3.89
CA TYR A 612 28.49 -0.78 3.23
C TYR A 612 28.06 0.13 2.07
N LEU A 613 26.83 -0.06 1.59
CA LEU A 613 26.09 0.81 0.69
C LEU A 613 26.01 2.24 1.25
N VAL A 614 25.45 2.41 2.46
CA VAL A 614 25.30 3.73 3.10
C VAL A 614 26.67 4.31 3.43
N LEU A 615 27.60 3.51 3.96
CA LEU A 615 28.98 3.98 4.22
C LEU A 615 29.69 4.45 2.95
N ARG A 616 29.50 3.74 1.82
CA ARG A 616 30.08 4.18 0.55
C ARG A 616 29.44 5.46 0.04
N LEU A 617 28.12 5.59 0.15
CA LEU A 617 27.41 6.81 -0.20
C LEU A 617 27.92 7.99 0.63
N ALA A 618 27.99 7.83 1.95
CA ALA A 618 28.53 8.83 2.87
C ALA A 618 29.91 9.32 2.44
N LYS A 619 30.84 8.40 2.15
CA LYS A 619 32.21 8.74 1.69
C LYS A 619 32.24 9.50 0.36
N GLN A 620 31.29 9.25 -0.53
CA GLN A 620 31.30 9.83 -1.88
C GLN A 620 30.48 11.12 -2.01
N GLN A 621 29.41 11.26 -1.24
CA GLN A 621 28.50 12.40 -1.26
C GLN A 621 28.82 13.43 -0.18
N LYS A 622 29.42 12.98 0.94
CA LYS A 622 29.78 13.81 2.10
C LYS A 622 28.57 14.56 2.69
N LEU A 623 28.83 15.44 3.66
CA LEU A 623 27.81 16.34 4.24
C LEU A 623 27.15 17.26 3.20
N ASP A 624 27.82 17.53 2.08
CA ASP A 624 27.29 18.43 1.05
C ASP A 624 26.17 17.79 0.23
N GLY A 625 26.27 16.50 -0.11
CA GLY A 625 25.32 15.79 -0.97
C GLY A 625 24.44 14.74 -0.28
N MET A 626 24.68 14.44 1.00
CA MET A 626 23.92 13.44 1.75
C MET A 626 23.41 13.98 3.09
N GLN A 627 22.21 13.57 3.46
CA GLN A 627 21.61 13.77 4.78
C GLN A 627 21.08 12.44 5.32
N ILE A 628 21.23 12.23 6.61
CA ILE A 628 20.81 11.02 7.32
C ILE A 628 19.73 11.39 8.32
N VAL A 629 18.70 10.55 8.36
CA VAL A 629 17.64 10.64 9.35
C VAL A 629 17.56 9.32 10.11
N LYS A 630 17.63 9.40 11.45
CA LYS A 630 17.69 8.25 12.34
C LYS A 630 16.28 7.90 12.79
N MET A 631 15.75 6.77 12.35
CA MET A 631 14.41 6.33 12.78
C MET A 631 14.33 6.02 14.28
N THR A 632 15.46 5.77 14.94
CA THR A 632 15.51 5.61 16.40
C THR A 632 15.12 6.88 17.15
N GLU A 633 15.18 8.05 16.50
CA GLU A 633 14.65 9.30 17.05
C GLU A 633 13.12 9.36 16.91
N TRP A 634 12.55 8.67 15.92
CA TRP A 634 11.11 8.70 15.63
C TRP A 634 10.30 7.69 16.43
N THR A 635 10.88 6.54 16.73
CA THR A 635 10.18 5.44 17.37
C THR A 635 11.08 4.69 18.36
N ASN A 636 10.46 4.09 19.36
CA ASN A 636 11.18 3.28 20.33
C ASN A 636 11.62 1.94 19.72
N LEU A 637 12.84 1.55 20.05
CA LEU A 637 13.33 0.21 19.75
C LEU A 637 12.53 -0.84 20.54
N THR A 638 12.23 -1.96 19.89
CA THR A 638 11.69 -3.16 20.56
C THR A 638 12.71 -3.70 21.59
N GLU A 639 12.28 -4.53 22.54
CA GLU A 639 13.19 -5.11 23.55
C GLU A 639 14.37 -5.86 22.91
N VAL A 640 14.11 -6.61 21.84
CA VAL A 640 15.14 -7.31 21.06
C VAL A 640 16.13 -6.31 20.45
N GLN A 641 15.65 -5.20 19.90
CA GLN A 641 16.51 -4.17 19.30
C GLN A 641 17.27 -3.37 20.37
N LYS A 642 16.68 -3.11 21.54
CA LYS A 642 17.34 -2.43 22.67
C LYS A 642 18.54 -3.20 23.18
N SER A 643 18.48 -4.54 23.15
CA SER A 643 19.64 -5.38 23.53
C SER A 643 20.89 -5.15 22.68
N GLU A 644 20.71 -4.59 21.48
CA GLU A 644 21.78 -4.30 20.51
C GLU A 644 21.93 -2.79 20.23
N GLU A 645 21.41 -1.92 21.10
CA GLU A 645 21.37 -0.46 20.87
C GLU A 645 22.77 0.17 20.68
N VAL A 646 23.78 -0.36 21.36
CA VAL A 646 25.17 0.09 21.23
C VAL A 646 25.67 -0.07 19.79
N LEU A 647 25.33 -1.18 19.12
CA LEU A 647 25.71 -1.41 17.73
C LEU A 647 25.07 -0.38 16.79
N PHE A 648 23.84 0.06 17.08
CA PHE A 648 23.17 1.10 16.30
C PHE A 648 23.87 2.45 16.44
N ILE A 649 24.24 2.83 17.67
CA ILE A 649 24.95 4.08 17.94
C ILE A 649 26.30 4.09 17.22
N ASP A 650 27.04 2.98 17.27
CA ASP A 650 28.35 2.87 16.62
C ASP A 650 28.23 2.89 15.10
N ALA A 651 27.22 2.23 14.51
CA ALA A 651 26.96 2.29 13.09
C ALA A 651 26.62 3.72 12.63
N TYR A 652 25.78 4.45 13.38
CA TYR A 652 25.48 5.85 13.07
C TYR A 652 26.74 6.73 13.11
N LYS A 653 27.57 6.60 14.15
CA LYS A 653 28.84 7.34 14.25
C LYS A 653 29.77 7.05 13.09
N GLN A 654 29.90 5.78 12.69
CA GLN A 654 30.76 5.42 11.54
C GLN A 654 30.29 6.06 10.24
N ILE A 655 28.97 6.18 10.04
CA ILE A 655 28.43 6.82 8.85
C ILE A 655 28.63 8.34 8.92
N GLU A 656 28.37 8.98 10.07
CA GLU A 656 28.61 10.42 10.28
C GLU A 656 30.08 10.77 10.05
N MET A 657 31.01 10.02 10.63
CA MET A 657 32.45 10.18 10.40
C MET A 657 32.86 9.95 8.94
N ALA A 658 32.10 9.14 8.19
CA ALA A 658 32.34 8.92 6.78
C ALA A 658 31.80 10.03 5.88
N MET A 659 30.89 10.89 6.39
CA MET A 659 30.35 12.05 5.68
C MET A 659 31.22 13.30 5.85
N GLU A 660 31.98 13.38 6.95
CA GLU A 660 33.06 14.37 7.15
C GLU A 660 34.16 14.21 6.10
#